data_AF-C6CEW4-F1
#
_entry.id   AF-C6CEW4-F1
#
_cell.length_a   1.000
_cell.length_b   1.000
_cell.length_c   1.000
_cell.angle_alpha   90.00
_cell.angle_beta   90.00
_cell.angle_gamma   90.00
#
_symmetry.space_group_name_H-M   'P 1'
#
loop_
_entity.id
_entity.type
_entity.pdbx_description
1 polymer ?
#
loop_
_entity_poly.entity_id
_entity_poly.type
_entity_poly.pdbx_seq_one_letter_code
_entity_poly.pdbx_strand_id
1 'polypeptide(L)'
;MSTLPLAEAILLEIHQSLGCQSYPTIKKTKFATGQISRKTHKDMGEEILNDILEALGMDPLAQRSVINNLMEFANAYKSLELNTWTFAADQRQILWTMLAHFYVPGLARRVGFWSLEEALDTGMSGGRFWYLPEPYELDGKPGLYLPVAQVVDWLLDLLGMPLETFADLQSGTMENGYDGLRRSLYNWRNGTTIRPETIDKYFSDKTDLRFDGAVSLHSDWSPSEKFISVLNFLKNKELTADKLRLEIPMTQPGRIESILAGQADEDEQATFVKCIAERYAAPLPQTIRQRLLFARTVQDGYVRLLKYLFPDVDKLCANPQQNKLLQLFAIYKAVYNLTINAHRYCREKGEAAENAWFEARLPEWDKYGLFLSILPSHRETANLELAQLLTRHFYHLQPGAMLEDIFALDAASAVPIIQKKMELLKAHVDERQAIHRLIDRMRTSSPWRVLQTEHRYWVVSQVAQHSTLSNRGKEATIQRLRELAATPVETVQTILLELDGYLNGDRKQRPKDTIAKVKALLDEAEASSGYELWKAPILQYKAKHLLASNDFEGAAKQLRAAMDAALERNYGSWRGELARDSLALEVANQKLITNNHEKYYREMLAGGMMDECDTIPSIEEIARWASDYFWNDLYKPYPGIEAEVRSIKSTMDKLFNELLPLFKAGDQGGLQKWIKASRSLLKSNLPDVDGNSVLMALIKVHSLFVQMKKAVPPELQSETRRFETMLENWRSFIGQLAQESPKQLNIPDIKGQTPLMLMTEEGDTELVILMLKAGANPEIRTNRGMTALHSAIKAGVDSCVDALLDHPCNLDNLTDDGQSPLHTASWTANLHAVRRLLQLAPKLAWQRNSQGMTPLERVEYLIENPEALRLLTNGRAQHVRGCATRQELVTVAELLAQARPV
;
A
#
# COMPACT_ATOMS: atom_id res chain seq x y z
N MET A 1 -11.81 12.75 10.36
CA MET A 1 -10.72 11.89 10.87
C MET A 1 -9.46 12.75 10.88
N SER A 2 -8.66 12.67 11.93
CA SER A 2 -7.36 13.36 12.09
C SER A 2 -6.23 12.37 11.78
N THR A 3 -6.24 11.86 10.55
CA THR A 3 -5.34 10.80 10.07
C THR A 3 -4.49 11.33 8.92
N LEU A 4 -3.32 10.72 8.71
CA LEU A 4 -2.59 10.97 7.49
C LEU A 4 -3.45 10.48 6.29
N PRO A 5 -3.60 11.25 5.20
CA PRO A 5 -4.44 10.85 4.07
C PRO A 5 -3.83 9.67 3.32
N LEU A 6 -4.55 8.56 3.19
CA LEU A 6 -4.05 7.38 2.49
C LEU A 6 -3.78 7.64 0.99
N ALA A 7 -2.89 6.87 0.38
CA ALA A 7 -2.56 6.97 -1.04
C ALA A 7 -3.82 6.84 -1.94
N GLU A 8 -4.75 5.97 -1.54
CA GLU A 8 -6.06 5.77 -2.18
C GLU A 8 -6.89 7.04 -2.22
N ALA A 9 -6.89 7.82 -1.13
CA ALA A 9 -7.59 9.10 -1.09
C ALA A 9 -6.92 10.10 -2.04
N ILE A 10 -5.59 10.14 -2.09
CA ILE A 10 -4.83 11.01 -3.00
C ILE A 10 -5.14 10.67 -4.47
N LEU A 11 -5.13 9.38 -4.83
CA LEU A 11 -5.44 8.92 -6.19
C LEU A 11 -6.86 9.31 -6.60
N LEU A 12 -7.84 9.17 -5.70
CA LEU A 12 -9.22 9.60 -5.95
C LEU A 12 -9.34 11.12 -6.17
N GLU A 13 -8.54 11.92 -5.46
CA GLU A 13 -8.53 13.37 -5.65
C GLU A 13 -7.91 13.76 -7.00
N ILE A 14 -6.85 13.07 -7.45
CA ILE A 14 -6.25 13.25 -8.77
C ILE A 14 -7.24 12.85 -9.87
N HIS A 15 -7.85 11.66 -9.74
CA HIS A 15 -8.87 11.12 -10.67
C HIS A 15 -10.05 12.08 -10.83
N GLN A 16 -10.54 12.62 -9.72
CA GLN A 16 -11.59 13.65 -9.73
C GLN A 16 -11.13 14.95 -10.42
N SER A 17 -9.94 15.44 -10.10
CA SER A 17 -9.38 16.66 -10.71
C SER A 17 -9.10 16.51 -12.20
N LEU A 18 -8.88 15.30 -12.71
CA LEU A 18 -8.77 14.99 -14.14
C LEU A 18 -10.13 14.94 -14.85
N GLY A 19 -11.23 14.86 -14.09
CA GLY A 19 -12.59 14.79 -14.65
C GLY A 19 -13.01 13.38 -15.05
N CYS A 20 -12.34 12.34 -14.52
CA CYS A 20 -12.69 10.96 -14.76
C CYS A 20 -14.03 10.57 -14.08
N GLN A 21 -14.59 9.43 -14.46
CA GLN A 21 -15.93 9.00 -14.03
C GLN A 21 -16.00 8.73 -12.52
N SER A 22 -16.91 9.38 -11.80
CA SER A 22 -17.02 9.21 -10.36
C SER A 22 -17.59 7.84 -9.94
N TYR A 23 -17.12 7.32 -8.81
CA TYR A 23 -17.66 6.12 -8.15
C TYR A 23 -18.77 6.45 -7.16
N PRO A 24 -19.69 5.52 -6.85
CA PRO A 24 -20.66 5.68 -5.77
C PRO A 24 -19.98 6.04 -4.45
N THR A 25 -20.55 6.99 -3.69
CA THR A 25 -19.94 7.55 -2.47
C THR A 25 -19.48 6.48 -1.48
N ILE A 26 -20.30 5.45 -1.24
CA ILE A 26 -19.94 4.36 -0.31
C ILE A 26 -18.69 3.60 -0.79
N LYS A 27 -18.59 3.32 -2.10
CA LYS A 27 -17.44 2.63 -2.70
C LYS A 27 -16.20 3.51 -2.62
N LYS A 28 -16.32 4.81 -2.98
CA LYS A 28 -15.25 5.82 -2.87
C LYS A 28 -14.72 5.91 -1.44
N THR A 29 -15.61 6.05 -0.44
CA THR A 29 -15.21 6.16 0.97
C THR A 29 -14.49 4.90 1.45
N LYS A 30 -15.03 3.71 1.18
CA LYS A 30 -14.38 2.45 1.59
C LYS A 30 -13.01 2.26 0.95
N PHE A 31 -12.82 2.66 -0.30
CA PHE A 31 -11.51 2.64 -0.94
C PHE A 31 -10.55 3.65 -0.29
N ALA A 32 -11.00 4.91 -0.13
CA ALA A 32 -10.21 5.98 0.47
C ALA A 32 -9.77 5.72 1.92
N THR A 33 -10.48 4.86 2.65
CA THR A 33 -10.17 4.48 4.04
C THR A 33 -9.55 3.09 4.17
N GLY A 34 -9.26 2.41 3.05
CA GLY A 34 -8.73 1.04 3.06
C GLY A 34 -9.69 0.01 3.67
N GLN A 35 -11.00 0.25 3.66
CA GLN A 35 -12.04 -0.61 4.26
C GLN A 35 -12.80 -1.48 3.25
N ILE A 36 -12.27 -1.63 2.05
CA ILE A 36 -12.84 -2.47 0.99
C ILE A 36 -12.08 -3.81 0.89
N SER A 37 -12.71 -4.87 0.38
CA SER A 37 -12.06 -6.19 0.25
C SER A 37 -10.79 -6.08 -0.59
N ARG A 38 -9.79 -6.94 -0.35
CA ARG A 38 -8.49 -6.88 -1.01
C ARG A 38 -8.62 -6.98 -2.53
N LYS A 39 -9.51 -7.87 -3.00
CA LYS A 39 -9.79 -8.02 -4.44
C LYS A 39 -10.33 -6.71 -5.03
N THR A 40 -11.39 -6.15 -4.44
CA THR A 40 -12.00 -4.92 -4.96
C THR A 40 -11.09 -3.71 -4.79
N HIS A 41 -10.24 -3.68 -3.75
CA HIS A 41 -9.21 -2.67 -3.57
C HIS A 41 -8.21 -2.70 -4.73
N LYS A 42 -7.67 -3.88 -5.05
CA LYS A 42 -6.75 -4.06 -6.19
C LYS A 42 -7.41 -3.65 -7.50
N ASP A 43 -8.58 -4.22 -7.81
CA ASP A 43 -9.28 -3.99 -9.08
C ASP A 43 -9.57 -2.49 -9.28
N MET A 44 -10.07 -1.81 -8.23
CA MET A 44 -10.38 -0.39 -8.28
C MET A 44 -9.13 0.50 -8.30
N GLY A 45 -8.05 0.10 -7.63
CA GLY A 45 -6.77 0.80 -7.69
C GLY A 45 -6.14 0.75 -9.08
N GLU A 46 -6.17 -0.41 -9.73
CA GLU A 46 -5.71 -0.59 -11.12
C GLU A 46 -6.57 0.22 -12.10
N GLU A 47 -7.90 0.18 -11.96
CA GLU A 47 -8.84 0.99 -12.77
C GLU A 47 -8.54 2.49 -12.65
N ILE A 48 -8.43 3.01 -11.42
CA ILE A 48 -8.14 4.43 -11.17
C ILE A 48 -6.78 4.84 -11.75
N LEU A 49 -5.74 4.01 -11.58
CA LEU A 49 -4.41 4.31 -12.10
C LEU A 49 -4.42 4.32 -13.64
N ASN A 50 -5.07 3.35 -14.27
CA ASN A 50 -5.20 3.31 -15.73
C ASN A 50 -5.97 4.52 -16.26
N ASP A 51 -7.08 4.90 -15.63
CA ASP A 51 -7.85 6.09 -15.98
C ASP A 51 -6.98 7.36 -15.92
N ILE A 52 -6.13 7.50 -14.88
CA ILE A 52 -5.23 8.64 -14.72
C ILE A 52 -4.18 8.67 -15.83
N LEU A 53 -3.55 7.54 -16.13
CA LEU A 53 -2.49 7.43 -17.14
C LEU A 53 -3.04 7.66 -18.55
N GLU A 54 -4.23 7.13 -18.85
CA GLU A 54 -4.92 7.32 -20.12
C GLU A 54 -5.36 8.78 -20.31
N ALA A 55 -5.95 9.40 -19.28
CA ALA A 55 -6.35 10.80 -19.33
C ALA A 55 -5.14 11.73 -19.61
N LEU A 56 -3.97 11.42 -19.07
CA LEU A 56 -2.73 12.18 -19.31
C LEU A 56 -2.05 11.82 -20.65
N GLY A 57 -2.54 10.82 -21.38
CA GLY A 57 -1.99 10.41 -22.69
C GLY A 57 -0.52 9.99 -22.62
N MET A 58 -0.11 9.32 -21.54
CA MET A 58 1.27 8.90 -21.31
C MET A 58 1.65 7.70 -22.17
N ASP A 59 2.86 7.69 -22.72
CA ASP A 59 3.40 6.54 -23.44
C ASP A 59 3.81 5.40 -22.48
N PRO A 60 4.01 4.16 -22.98
CA PRO A 60 4.29 3.01 -22.13
C PRO A 60 5.57 3.10 -21.27
N LEU A 61 6.60 3.83 -21.71
CA LEU A 61 7.83 4.02 -20.92
C LEU A 61 7.58 5.01 -19.78
N ALA A 62 6.91 6.13 -20.06
CA ALA A 62 6.49 7.07 -19.04
C ALA A 62 5.57 6.43 -18.00
N GLN A 63 4.61 5.61 -18.43
CA GLN A 63 3.73 4.86 -17.52
C GLN A 63 4.53 3.97 -16.54
N ARG A 64 5.50 3.20 -17.05
CA ARG A 64 6.37 2.36 -16.19
C ARG A 64 7.16 3.20 -15.18
N SER A 65 7.70 4.34 -15.62
CA SER A 65 8.42 5.28 -14.73
C SER A 65 7.51 5.84 -13.64
N VAL A 66 6.28 6.25 -13.98
CA VAL A 66 5.29 6.76 -13.02
C VAL A 66 4.93 5.70 -11.98
N ILE A 67 4.66 4.46 -12.41
CA ILE A 67 4.34 3.36 -11.48
C ILE A 67 5.49 3.10 -10.51
N ASN A 68 6.75 3.06 -10.98
CA ASN A 68 7.91 2.88 -10.10
C ASN A 68 8.02 4.02 -9.07
N ASN A 69 7.83 5.27 -9.50
CA ASN A 69 7.86 6.44 -8.62
C ASN A 69 6.72 6.43 -7.58
N LEU A 70 5.52 6.00 -7.98
CA LEU A 70 4.38 5.86 -7.07
C LEU A 70 4.62 4.77 -6.02
N MET A 71 5.26 3.65 -6.40
CA MET A 71 5.61 2.59 -5.47
C MET A 71 6.64 3.06 -4.43
N GLU A 72 7.69 3.76 -4.86
CA GLU A 72 8.66 4.35 -3.92
C GLU A 72 8.00 5.37 -2.97
N PHE A 73 7.12 6.21 -3.51
CA PHE A 73 6.34 7.15 -2.71
C PHE A 73 5.45 6.44 -1.69
N ALA A 74 4.71 5.40 -2.11
CA ALA A 74 3.84 4.63 -1.25
C ALA A 74 4.62 3.96 -0.12
N ASN A 75 5.80 3.41 -0.40
CA ASN A 75 6.67 2.79 0.62
C ASN A 75 7.18 3.84 1.62
N ALA A 76 7.69 4.98 1.14
CA ALA A 76 8.17 6.05 2.01
C ALA A 76 7.03 6.63 2.87
N TYR A 77 5.86 6.82 2.26
CA TYR A 77 4.65 7.26 2.95
C TYR A 77 4.21 6.24 4.01
N LYS A 78 4.25 4.94 3.68
CA LYS A 78 3.84 3.89 4.61
C LYS A 78 4.73 3.86 5.86
N SER A 79 6.04 4.04 5.67
CA SER A 79 6.98 4.20 6.78
C SER A 79 6.61 5.38 7.68
N LEU A 80 6.21 6.53 7.12
CA LEU A 80 5.73 7.66 7.91
C LEU A 80 4.42 7.35 8.65
N GLU A 81 3.44 6.77 7.97
CA GLU A 81 2.14 6.41 8.53
C GLU A 81 2.29 5.49 9.75
N LEU A 82 3.13 4.45 9.64
CA LEU A 82 3.33 3.46 10.70
C LEU A 82 4.10 4.00 11.92
N ASN A 83 4.86 5.09 11.75
CA ASN A 83 5.73 5.64 12.80
C ASN A 83 5.31 7.03 13.29
N THR A 84 4.15 7.54 12.85
CA THR A 84 3.67 8.89 13.23
C THR A 84 2.44 8.81 14.13
N TRP A 85 2.40 9.58 15.22
CA TRP A 85 1.19 9.76 16.02
C TRP A 85 0.66 11.19 15.87
N THR A 86 -0.65 11.35 15.62
CA THR A 86 -1.24 12.68 15.36
C THR A 86 -1.82 13.36 16.60
N PHE A 87 -2.01 12.65 17.71
CA PHE A 87 -2.55 13.19 18.97
C PHE A 87 -3.79 14.09 18.76
N ALA A 88 -3.72 15.34 19.22
CA ALA A 88 -4.80 16.31 19.17
C ALA A 88 -4.82 17.16 17.88
N ALA A 89 -3.87 16.95 16.96
CA ALA A 89 -3.80 17.71 15.73
C ALA A 89 -5.09 17.53 14.90
N ASP A 90 -5.62 18.63 14.38
CA ASP A 90 -6.75 18.58 13.47
C ASP A 90 -6.33 18.24 12.04
N GLN A 91 -7.28 17.87 11.19
CA GLN A 91 -6.96 17.44 9.83
C GLN A 91 -6.30 18.54 8.97
N ARG A 92 -6.57 19.83 9.23
CA ARG A 92 -5.92 20.93 8.49
C ARG A 92 -4.46 21.03 8.88
N GLN A 93 -4.17 20.90 10.17
CA GLN A 93 -2.79 20.90 10.69
C GLN A 93 -1.99 19.72 10.14
N ILE A 94 -2.56 18.51 10.18
CA ILE A 94 -1.90 17.31 9.65
C ILE A 94 -1.58 17.47 8.16
N LEU A 95 -2.57 17.91 7.36
CA LEU A 95 -2.37 18.14 5.93
C LEU A 95 -1.30 19.20 5.65
N TRP A 96 -1.36 20.34 6.35
CA TRP A 96 -0.39 21.41 6.18
C TRP A 96 1.03 20.96 6.48
N THR A 97 1.25 20.25 7.59
CA THR A 97 2.56 19.73 7.98
C THR A 97 3.06 18.69 6.98
N MET A 98 2.22 17.74 6.55
CA MET A 98 2.61 16.72 5.57
C MET A 98 2.93 17.31 4.19
N LEU A 99 2.16 18.30 3.74
CA LEU A 99 2.43 19.03 2.49
C LEU A 99 3.82 19.66 2.51
N ALA A 100 4.15 20.32 3.61
CA ALA A 100 5.41 21.05 3.80
C ALA A 100 6.64 20.14 3.86
N HIS A 101 6.56 19.03 4.60
CA HIS A 101 7.73 18.23 4.98
C HIS A 101 7.94 16.99 4.11
N PHE A 102 6.91 16.54 3.39
CA PHE A 102 6.97 15.28 2.64
C PHE A 102 6.47 15.43 1.21
N TYR A 103 5.21 15.82 1.02
CA TYR A 103 4.59 15.77 -0.32
C TYR A 103 5.25 16.74 -1.30
N VAL A 104 5.35 18.03 -0.95
CA VAL A 104 5.81 19.06 -1.88
C VAL A 104 7.32 18.96 -2.16
N PRO A 105 8.20 18.81 -1.15
CA PRO A 105 9.63 18.61 -1.41
C PRO A 105 9.91 17.36 -2.24
N GLY A 106 9.26 16.23 -1.89
CA GLY A 106 9.42 14.97 -2.61
C GLY A 106 8.94 15.05 -4.06
N LEU A 107 7.76 15.64 -4.29
CA LEU A 107 7.23 15.85 -5.63
C LEU A 107 8.14 16.75 -6.46
N ALA A 108 8.61 17.87 -5.90
CA ALA A 108 9.50 18.80 -6.59
C ALA A 108 10.82 18.15 -7.02
N ARG A 109 11.40 17.32 -6.15
CA ARG A 109 12.64 16.58 -6.44
C ARG A 109 12.43 15.58 -7.57
N ARG A 110 11.34 14.80 -7.54
CA ARG A 110 10.99 13.84 -8.60
C ARG A 110 10.70 14.50 -9.94
N VAL A 111 9.89 15.56 -9.94
CA VAL A 111 9.60 16.32 -11.16
C VAL A 111 10.86 16.97 -11.71
N GLY A 112 11.77 17.44 -10.84
CA GLY A 112 13.09 17.92 -11.24
C GLY A 112 13.90 16.87 -11.99
N PHE A 113 13.92 15.63 -11.51
CA PHE A 113 14.60 14.53 -12.21
C PHE A 113 13.91 14.15 -13.52
N TRP A 114 12.58 14.10 -13.56
CA TRP A 114 11.84 13.86 -14.81
C TRP A 114 12.14 14.90 -15.88
N SER A 115 12.34 16.16 -15.49
CA SER A 115 12.70 17.24 -16.40
C SER A 115 14.15 17.21 -16.92
N LEU A 116 15.02 16.30 -16.45
CA LEU A 116 16.41 16.23 -16.91
C LEU A 116 16.55 15.57 -18.29
N GLU A 117 15.72 14.56 -18.58
CA GLU A 117 15.73 13.85 -19.87
C GLU A 117 14.99 14.65 -20.94
N GLU A 118 13.77 15.11 -20.61
CA GLU A 118 12.94 15.95 -21.47
C GLU A 118 12.27 17.04 -20.63
N ALA A 119 12.48 18.30 -21.02
CA ALA A 119 11.96 19.43 -20.26
C ALA A 119 10.42 19.50 -20.37
N LEU A 120 9.74 19.43 -19.22
CA LEU A 120 8.28 19.51 -19.08
C LEU A 120 7.67 20.81 -19.65
N ASP A 121 8.48 21.85 -19.77
CA ASP A 121 8.13 23.19 -20.22
C ASP A 121 8.65 23.51 -21.63
N THR A 122 9.11 22.52 -22.40
CA THR A 122 9.59 22.72 -23.78
C THR A 122 8.57 23.52 -24.61
N GLY A 123 8.94 24.71 -25.09
CA GLY A 123 8.03 25.55 -25.88
C GLY A 123 7.04 26.41 -25.08
N MET A 124 7.05 26.35 -23.75
CA MET A 124 6.34 27.29 -22.87
C MET A 124 7.19 28.54 -22.61
N SER A 125 6.55 29.62 -22.17
CA SER A 125 7.27 30.82 -21.71
C SER A 125 8.20 30.50 -20.55
N GLY A 126 9.46 30.93 -20.64
CA GLY A 126 10.45 30.80 -19.58
C GLY A 126 10.10 31.54 -18.28
N GLY A 127 10.90 31.30 -17.25
CA GLY A 127 10.89 32.08 -16.00
C GLY A 127 9.71 31.82 -15.04
N ARG A 128 8.73 30.99 -15.42
CA ARG A 128 7.57 30.64 -14.59
C ARG A 128 7.22 29.17 -14.72
N PHE A 129 6.59 28.63 -13.69
CA PHE A 129 6.03 27.27 -13.74
C PHE A 129 4.59 27.37 -14.25
N TRP A 130 4.39 27.09 -15.55
CA TRP A 130 3.10 27.23 -16.21
C TRP A 130 1.93 26.46 -15.56
N TYR A 131 2.27 25.42 -14.80
CA TYR A 131 1.32 24.57 -14.10
C TYR A 131 1.09 24.95 -12.63
N LEU A 132 1.79 25.96 -12.09
CA LEU A 132 1.61 26.45 -10.72
C LEU A 132 1.01 27.86 -10.70
N PRO A 133 0.29 28.25 -9.65
CA PRO A 133 -0.09 29.65 -9.45
C PRO A 133 1.15 30.55 -9.29
N GLU A 134 1.19 31.64 -10.07
CA GLU A 134 2.33 32.57 -10.13
C GLU A 134 1.93 33.98 -9.68
N PRO A 135 2.53 34.53 -8.61
CA PRO A 135 2.30 35.92 -8.22
C PRO A 135 2.79 36.89 -9.30
N TYR A 136 2.04 37.96 -9.52
CA TYR A 136 2.44 39.07 -10.38
C TYR A 136 1.94 40.39 -9.80
N GLU A 137 2.50 41.49 -10.30
CA GLU A 137 2.07 42.84 -9.95
C GLU A 137 1.72 43.59 -11.23
N LEU A 138 0.51 44.14 -11.28
CA LEU A 138 0.03 44.96 -12.41
C LEU A 138 -0.50 46.28 -11.84
N ASP A 139 0.09 47.40 -12.27
CA ASP A 139 -0.25 48.75 -11.79
C ASP A 139 -0.24 48.90 -10.25
N GLY A 140 0.73 48.26 -9.58
CA GLY A 140 0.85 48.27 -8.12
C GLY A 140 -0.17 47.38 -7.38
N LYS A 141 -0.96 46.58 -8.11
CA LYS A 141 -1.90 45.62 -7.53
C LYS A 141 -1.35 44.20 -7.64
N PRO A 142 -1.14 43.50 -6.52
CA PRO A 142 -0.71 42.11 -6.55
C PRO A 142 -1.88 41.22 -6.99
N GLY A 143 -1.60 40.28 -7.90
CA GLY A 143 -2.55 39.29 -8.39
C GLY A 143 -1.89 37.92 -8.53
N LEU A 144 -2.71 36.88 -8.67
CA LEU A 144 -2.25 35.51 -8.85
C LEU A 144 -2.66 34.98 -10.22
N TYR A 145 -1.66 34.60 -11.01
CA TYR A 145 -1.86 34.09 -12.35
C TYR A 145 -2.02 32.58 -12.30
N LEU A 146 -3.23 32.10 -12.59
CA LEU A 146 -3.57 30.69 -12.43
C LEU A 146 -3.05 29.81 -13.59
N PRO A 147 -2.81 28.51 -13.36
CA PRO A 147 -2.25 27.61 -14.37
C PRO A 147 -3.01 27.58 -15.70
N VAL A 148 -4.34 27.55 -15.66
CA VAL A 148 -5.14 27.50 -16.91
C VAL A 148 -4.97 28.80 -17.70
N ALA A 149 -4.94 29.95 -17.03
CA ALA A 149 -4.75 31.23 -17.70
C ALA A 149 -3.37 31.30 -18.38
N GLN A 150 -2.33 30.76 -17.74
CA GLN A 150 -0.98 30.65 -18.31
C GLN A 150 -0.97 29.83 -19.60
N VAL A 151 -1.58 28.65 -19.61
CA VAL A 151 -1.63 27.78 -20.80
C VAL A 151 -2.50 28.41 -21.89
N VAL A 152 -3.61 29.04 -21.54
CA VAL A 152 -4.47 29.71 -22.52
C VAL A 152 -3.74 30.89 -23.19
N ASP A 153 -3.00 31.69 -22.43
CA ASP A 153 -2.26 32.83 -23.00
C ASP A 153 -1.11 32.36 -23.89
N TRP A 154 -0.40 31.28 -23.50
CA TRP A 154 0.54 30.60 -24.37
C TRP A 154 -0.08 30.15 -25.70
N LEU A 155 -1.27 29.53 -25.63
CA LEU A 155 -1.94 29.03 -26.83
C LEU A 155 -2.45 30.16 -27.73
N LEU A 156 -3.00 31.23 -27.15
CA LEU A 156 -3.50 32.39 -27.90
C LEU A 156 -2.37 33.12 -28.63
N ASP A 157 -1.21 33.24 -27.97
CA ASP A 157 0.00 33.78 -28.57
C ASP A 157 0.40 32.98 -29.82
N LEU A 158 0.45 31.65 -29.74
CA LEU A 158 0.80 30.79 -30.88
C LEU A 158 -0.27 30.75 -31.97
N LEU A 159 -1.55 30.88 -31.62
CA LEU A 159 -2.64 30.98 -32.59
C LEU A 159 -2.67 32.35 -33.30
N GLY A 160 -1.92 33.36 -32.83
CA GLY A 160 -1.98 34.72 -33.35
C GLY A 160 -3.31 35.41 -33.03
N MET A 161 -3.91 35.10 -31.88
CA MET A 161 -5.24 35.56 -31.47
C MET A 161 -5.20 36.32 -30.12
N PRO A 162 -4.66 37.56 -30.07
CA PRO A 162 -4.64 38.33 -28.83
C PRO A 162 -6.07 38.62 -28.31
N LEU A 163 -6.24 38.61 -26.99
CA LEU A 163 -7.55 38.78 -26.34
C LEU A 163 -8.01 40.24 -26.29
N GLU A 164 -7.07 41.19 -26.34
CA GLU A 164 -7.36 42.62 -26.28
C GLU A 164 -8.27 43.04 -27.44
N THR A 165 -8.03 42.50 -28.64
CA THR A 165 -8.86 42.73 -29.84
C THR A 165 -10.27 42.14 -29.73
N PHE A 166 -10.51 41.16 -28.86
CA PHE A 166 -11.82 40.52 -28.69
C PHE A 166 -12.75 41.28 -27.75
N ALA A 167 -12.21 41.94 -26.70
CA ALA A 167 -13.00 42.74 -25.77
C ALA A 167 -13.70 43.93 -26.47
N ASP A 168 -13.07 44.49 -27.49
CA ASP A 168 -13.57 45.62 -28.27
C ASP A 168 -14.64 45.22 -29.32
N LEU A 169 -14.76 43.93 -29.66
CA LEU A 169 -15.57 43.41 -30.78
C LEU A 169 -16.94 42.82 -30.39
N GLN A 170 -17.39 42.94 -29.14
CA GLN A 170 -18.66 42.35 -28.65
C GLN A 170 -19.96 42.83 -29.35
N SER A 171 -19.89 43.63 -30.41
CA SER A 171 -21.05 44.22 -31.10
C SER A 171 -21.33 43.75 -32.54
N GLY A 172 -20.55 42.84 -33.13
CA GLY A 172 -20.76 42.40 -34.52
C GLY A 172 -20.59 40.89 -34.73
N THR A 173 -21.58 40.26 -35.36
CA THR A 173 -21.45 38.91 -35.94
C THR A 173 -20.35 38.93 -37.00
N MET A 174 -19.28 38.17 -36.77
CA MET A 174 -18.21 37.96 -37.74
C MET A 174 -18.24 36.49 -38.20
N GLU A 175 -18.21 36.27 -39.51
CA GLU A 175 -18.21 34.94 -40.12
C GLU A 175 -16.80 34.33 -40.06
N ASN A 176 -16.47 33.55 -39.02
CA ASN A 176 -15.29 32.66 -39.06
C ASN A 176 -15.45 31.42 -38.16
N GLY A 177 -14.99 30.25 -38.63
CA GLY A 177 -15.20 28.93 -37.99
C GLY A 177 -14.56 28.71 -36.60
N TYR A 178 -13.79 29.68 -36.09
CA TYR A 178 -13.07 29.60 -34.80
C TYR A 178 -13.72 30.38 -33.65
N ASP A 179 -14.88 31.01 -33.86
CA ASP A 179 -15.54 31.85 -32.84
C ASP A 179 -15.89 31.11 -31.55
N GLY A 180 -16.31 29.84 -31.67
CA GLY A 180 -16.59 28.99 -30.51
C GLY A 180 -15.35 28.68 -29.68
N LEU A 181 -14.20 28.45 -30.33
CA LEU A 181 -12.91 28.23 -29.67
C LEU A 181 -12.44 29.49 -28.96
N ARG A 182 -12.43 30.65 -29.64
CA ARG A 182 -12.02 31.93 -29.05
C ARG A 182 -12.82 32.29 -27.80
N ARG A 183 -14.15 32.15 -27.86
CA ARG A 183 -15.02 32.39 -26.69
C ARG A 183 -14.73 31.41 -25.54
N SER A 184 -14.46 30.15 -25.87
CA SER A 184 -14.10 29.14 -24.87
C SER A 184 -12.77 29.49 -24.18
N LEU A 185 -11.74 29.87 -24.95
CA LEU A 185 -10.44 30.29 -24.42
C LEU A 185 -10.56 31.53 -23.51
N TYR A 186 -11.30 32.57 -23.93
CA TYR A 186 -11.58 33.75 -23.10
C TYR A 186 -12.20 33.35 -21.75
N ASN A 187 -13.23 32.50 -21.78
CA ASN A 187 -13.92 32.05 -20.58
C ASN A 187 -13.03 31.21 -19.67
N TRP A 188 -12.20 30.32 -20.25
CA TRP A 188 -11.28 29.47 -19.50
C TRP A 188 -10.18 30.29 -18.81
N ARG A 189 -9.61 31.27 -19.53
CA ARG A 189 -8.66 32.22 -18.94
C ARG A 189 -9.24 32.95 -17.75
N ASN A 190 -10.51 33.36 -17.84
CA ASN A 190 -11.22 34.09 -16.79
C ASN A 190 -11.82 33.17 -15.70
N GLY A 191 -11.41 31.89 -15.66
CA GLY A 191 -11.68 31.00 -14.54
C GLY A 191 -12.90 30.09 -14.68
N THR A 192 -13.46 29.96 -15.89
CA THR A 192 -14.48 28.93 -16.18
C THR A 192 -13.84 27.55 -16.12
N THR A 193 -14.46 26.61 -15.40
CA THR A 193 -13.98 25.23 -15.31
C THR A 193 -13.97 24.56 -16.68
N ILE A 194 -12.80 24.11 -17.11
CA ILE A 194 -12.63 23.35 -18.34
C ILE A 194 -13.24 21.95 -18.16
N ARG A 195 -13.86 21.39 -19.19
CA ARG A 195 -14.29 19.98 -19.21
C ARG A 195 -13.44 19.20 -20.22
N PRO A 196 -12.98 17.97 -19.91
CA PRO A 196 -12.15 17.17 -20.82
C PRO A 196 -12.77 17.01 -22.21
N GLU A 197 -14.08 16.78 -22.30
CA GLU A 197 -14.77 16.59 -23.58
C GLU A 197 -14.75 17.86 -24.44
N THR A 198 -14.65 19.03 -23.81
CA THR A 198 -14.54 20.31 -24.53
C THR A 198 -13.11 20.55 -25.04
N ILE A 199 -12.09 20.04 -24.34
CA ILE A 199 -10.72 20.01 -24.85
C ILE A 199 -10.66 19.13 -26.10
N ASP A 200 -11.18 17.90 -26.02
CA ASP A 200 -11.15 16.95 -27.13
C ASP A 200 -11.91 17.43 -28.35
N LYS A 201 -13.04 18.11 -28.14
CA LYS A 201 -13.83 18.73 -29.20
C LYS A 201 -12.99 19.69 -30.07
N TYR A 202 -12.17 20.53 -29.45
CA TYR A 202 -11.44 21.60 -30.14
C TYR A 202 -10.02 21.20 -30.56
N PHE A 203 -9.43 20.21 -29.90
CA PHE A 203 -8.05 19.81 -30.11
C PHE A 203 -7.97 18.32 -30.43
N SER A 204 -8.88 17.78 -31.25
CA SER A 204 -8.77 16.40 -31.74
C SER A 204 -7.62 16.25 -32.74
N ASP A 205 -7.12 15.03 -32.95
CA ASP A 205 -6.05 14.75 -33.92
C ASP A 205 -6.47 15.02 -35.39
N LYS A 206 -7.76 15.26 -35.63
CA LYS A 206 -8.32 15.60 -36.94
C LYS A 206 -8.50 17.11 -37.14
N THR A 207 -8.17 17.92 -36.14
CA THR A 207 -8.38 19.37 -36.18
C THR A 207 -7.23 20.03 -36.90
N ASP A 208 -7.54 20.74 -37.99
CA ASP A 208 -6.55 21.55 -38.72
C ASP A 208 -6.48 22.95 -38.09
N LEU A 209 -5.53 23.17 -37.17
CA LEU A 209 -5.33 24.44 -36.48
C LEU A 209 -4.18 25.22 -37.11
N ARG A 210 -4.42 26.51 -37.37
CA ARG A 210 -3.42 27.43 -37.89
C ARG A 210 -2.74 28.19 -36.75
N PHE A 211 -1.40 28.12 -36.69
CA PHE A 211 -0.58 28.78 -35.67
C PHE A 211 0.19 29.97 -36.27
N ASP A 212 -0.52 31.08 -36.49
CA ASP A 212 0.07 32.28 -37.11
C ASP A 212 1.13 32.98 -36.22
N GLY A 213 1.13 32.69 -34.91
CA GLY A 213 2.14 33.17 -33.96
C GLY A 213 3.34 32.23 -33.80
N ALA A 214 3.40 31.12 -34.52
CA ALA A 214 4.50 30.17 -34.49
C ALA A 214 5.59 30.50 -35.52
N VAL A 215 6.83 30.12 -35.23
CA VAL A 215 7.95 30.21 -36.16
C VAL A 215 8.04 28.93 -37.00
N SER A 216 8.19 29.09 -38.31
CA SER A 216 8.38 27.97 -39.25
C SER A 216 9.77 28.06 -39.87
N LEU A 217 10.59 27.03 -39.63
CA LEU A 217 11.93 26.91 -40.19
C LEU A 217 12.01 25.66 -41.05
N HIS A 218 12.51 25.79 -42.28
CA HIS A 218 12.70 24.64 -43.16
C HIS A 218 14.03 23.93 -42.83
N SER A 219 14.03 22.60 -42.90
CA SER A 219 15.21 21.76 -42.64
C SER A 219 16.39 22.16 -43.54
N ASP A 220 16.09 22.48 -44.79
CA ASP A 220 17.05 22.65 -45.89
C ASP A 220 17.73 24.02 -45.91
N TRP A 221 17.29 24.94 -45.04
CA TRP A 221 17.90 26.26 -44.90
C TRP A 221 19.26 26.21 -44.19
N SER A 222 20.20 27.02 -44.68
CA SER A 222 21.48 27.27 -44.02
C SER A 222 21.30 27.94 -42.65
N PRO A 223 22.29 27.86 -41.73
CA PRO A 223 22.23 28.52 -40.42
C PRO A 223 21.94 30.03 -40.53
N SER A 224 22.56 30.72 -41.48
CA SER A 224 22.34 32.15 -41.72
C SER A 224 20.91 32.46 -42.19
N GLU A 225 20.33 31.65 -43.07
CA GLU A 225 18.94 31.81 -43.52
C GLU A 225 17.94 31.60 -42.37
N LYS A 226 18.17 30.58 -41.53
CA LYS A 226 17.37 30.34 -40.32
C LYS A 226 17.44 31.52 -39.36
N PHE A 227 18.63 32.09 -39.15
CA PHE A 227 18.83 33.25 -38.29
C PHE A 227 18.11 34.50 -38.81
N ILE A 228 18.21 34.80 -40.11
CA ILE A 228 17.49 35.93 -40.73
C ILE A 228 15.98 35.77 -40.60
N SER A 229 15.46 34.55 -40.84
CA SER A 229 14.03 34.26 -40.68
C SER A 229 13.56 34.49 -39.24
N VAL A 230 14.34 34.07 -38.25
CA VAL A 230 14.07 34.32 -36.82
C VAL A 230 14.04 35.81 -36.52
N LEU A 231 15.01 36.60 -37.00
CA LEU A 231 15.01 38.05 -36.78
C LEU A 231 13.77 38.74 -37.37
N ASN A 232 13.33 38.33 -38.57
CA ASN A 232 12.09 38.82 -39.18
C ASN A 232 10.85 38.47 -38.35
N PHE A 233 10.78 37.23 -37.85
CA PHE A 233 9.72 36.79 -36.95
C PHE A 233 9.66 37.65 -35.67
N LEU A 234 10.81 37.86 -35.02
CA LEU A 234 10.90 38.66 -33.79
C LEU A 234 10.45 40.11 -34.01
N LYS A 235 10.81 40.70 -35.16
CA LYS A 235 10.39 42.04 -35.54
C LYS A 235 8.87 42.13 -35.73
N ASN A 236 8.27 41.16 -36.42
CA ASN A 236 6.82 41.11 -36.63
C ASN A 236 6.04 40.93 -35.32
N LYS A 237 6.61 40.23 -34.35
CA LYS A 237 6.00 39.95 -33.03
C LYS A 237 6.33 41.02 -31.97
N GLU A 238 7.09 42.07 -32.34
CA GLU A 238 7.52 43.15 -31.45
C GLU A 238 8.22 42.66 -30.16
N LEU A 239 9.07 41.64 -30.32
CA LEU A 239 9.81 41.02 -29.23
C LEU A 239 11.16 41.71 -29.02
N THR A 240 11.25 42.47 -27.93
CA THR A 240 12.49 43.09 -27.44
C THR A 240 13.39 42.09 -26.72
N ALA A 241 14.67 42.41 -26.55
CA ALA A 241 15.59 41.62 -25.71
C ALA A 241 15.05 41.40 -24.28
N ASP A 242 14.39 42.39 -23.68
CA ASP A 242 13.79 42.29 -22.34
C ASP A 242 12.68 41.24 -22.26
N LYS A 243 11.73 41.28 -23.19
CA LYS A 243 10.70 40.24 -23.33
C LYS A 243 11.33 38.87 -23.58
N LEU A 244 12.30 38.75 -24.48
CA LEU A 244 12.95 37.47 -24.80
C LEU A 244 13.71 36.87 -23.61
N ARG A 245 14.38 37.70 -22.81
CA ARG A 245 15.04 37.27 -21.56
C ARG A 245 14.05 36.55 -20.61
N LEU A 246 12.75 36.85 -20.69
CA LEU A 246 11.70 36.20 -19.91
C LEU A 246 11.09 34.97 -20.60
N GLU A 247 11.24 34.83 -21.92
CA GLU A 247 10.57 33.81 -22.72
C GLU A 247 11.47 32.60 -23.04
N ILE A 248 12.79 32.77 -23.10
CA ILE A 248 13.74 31.74 -23.52
C ILE A 248 14.88 31.54 -22.50
N PRO A 249 15.55 30.36 -22.47
CA PRO A 249 16.62 30.05 -21.52
C PRO A 249 17.97 30.75 -21.83
N MET A 250 17.93 32.02 -22.24
CA MET A 250 19.08 32.90 -22.50
C MET A 250 18.97 34.17 -21.65
N THR A 251 19.05 34.01 -20.35
CA THR A 251 18.69 35.07 -19.37
C THR A 251 19.83 36.04 -19.05
N GLN A 252 21.04 35.83 -19.58
CA GLN A 252 22.19 36.69 -19.26
C GLN A 252 21.99 38.11 -19.82
N PRO A 253 22.14 39.18 -18.99
CA PRO A 253 22.06 40.56 -19.48
C PRO A 253 23.10 40.83 -20.57
N GLY A 254 22.72 41.55 -21.64
CA GLY A 254 23.60 41.89 -22.75
C GLY A 254 23.81 40.78 -23.79
N ARG A 255 23.48 39.52 -23.48
CA ARG A 255 23.69 38.38 -24.39
C ARG A 255 22.75 38.43 -25.59
N ILE A 256 21.45 38.56 -25.34
CA ILE A 256 20.45 38.68 -26.41
C ILE A 256 20.67 39.97 -27.20
N GLU A 257 21.02 41.05 -26.54
CA GLU A 257 21.31 42.34 -27.17
C GLU A 257 22.48 42.27 -28.16
N SER A 258 23.56 41.58 -27.77
CA SER A 258 24.71 41.30 -28.65
C SER A 258 24.29 40.51 -29.90
N ILE A 259 23.46 39.48 -29.73
CA ILE A 259 22.94 38.66 -30.83
C ILE A 259 22.07 39.51 -31.77
N LEU A 260 21.14 40.30 -31.23
CA LEU A 260 20.26 41.18 -32.01
C LEU A 260 21.03 42.31 -32.72
N ALA A 261 22.18 42.73 -32.18
CA ALA A 261 23.09 43.68 -32.79
C ALA A 261 24.02 43.05 -33.86
N GLY A 262 23.96 41.73 -34.06
CA GLY A 262 24.80 41.01 -35.02
C GLY A 262 26.25 40.85 -34.59
N GLN A 263 26.53 40.95 -33.28
CA GLN A 263 27.88 40.88 -32.70
C GLN A 263 28.24 39.50 -32.15
N ALA A 264 27.30 38.55 -32.16
CA ALA A 264 27.50 37.19 -31.68
C ALA A 264 28.08 36.27 -32.76
N ASP A 265 28.83 35.24 -32.33
CA ASP A 265 29.38 34.22 -33.21
C ASP A 265 28.32 33.23 -33.73
N GLU A 266 28.71 32.36 -34.67
CA GLU A 266 27.79 31.41 -35.32
C GLU A 266 27.18 30.40 -34.33
N ASP A 267 27.90 30.01 -33.28
CA ASP A 267 27.43 29.06 -32.28
C ASP A 267 26.38 29.69 -31.35
N GLU A 268 26.59 30.93 -30.92
CA GLU A 268 25.61 31.73 -30.17
C GLU A 268 24.36 31.99 -31.02
N GLN A 269 24.51 32.33 -32.30
CA GLN A 269 23.40 32.51 -33.22
C GLN A 269 22.59 31.22 -33.39
N ALA A 270 23.27 30.07 -33.59
CA ALA A 270 22.61 28.78 -33.72
C ALA A 270 21.85 28.39 -32.44
N THR A 271 22.45 28.65 -31.27
CA THR A 271 21.79 28.44 -29.97
C THR A 271 20.55 29.30 -29.83
N PHE A 272 20.63 30.58 -30.20
CA PHE A 272 19.50 31.50 -30.18
C PHE A 272 18.36 31.07 -31.11
N VAL A 273 18.69 30.70 -32.35
CA VAL A 273 17.72 30.15 -33.31
C VAL A 273 17.02 28.93 -32.73
N LYS A 274 17.77 28.00 -32.13
CA LYS A 274 17.21 26.81 -31.50
C LYS A 274 16.23 27.17 -30.38
N CYS A 275 16.61 28.07 -29.47
CA CYS A 275 15.73 28.49 -28.38
C CYS A 275 14.44 29.18 -28.87
N ILE A 276 14.52 30.02 -29.91
CA ILE A 276 13.34 30.64 -30.52
C ILE A 276 12.47 29.60 -31.23
N ALA A 277 13.09 28.69 -31.99
CA ALA A 277 12.41 27.61 -32.70
C ALA A 277 11.64 26.70 -31.73
N GLU A 278 12.22 26.39 -30.57
CA GLU A 278 11.56 25.63 -29.53
C GLU A 278 10.41 26.41 -28.87
N ARG A 279 10.65 27.68 -28.45
CA ARG A 279 9.64 28.51 -27.76
C ARG A 279 8.39 28.78 -28.61
N TYR A 280 8.58 29.02 -29.90
CA TYR A 280 7.51 29.39 -30.81
C TYR A 280 7.18 28.31 -31.83
N ALA A 281 7.51 27.04 -31.56
CA ALA A 281 7.07 25.93 -32.41
C ALA A 281 5.55 25.80 -32.41
N ALA A 282 4.99 25.41 -33.57
CA ALA A 282 3.59 24.98 -33.63
C ALA A 282 3.41 23.68 -32.81
N PRO A 283 2.57 23.68 -31.77
CA PRO A 283 2.41 22.52 -30.90
C PRO A 283 1.49 21.48 -31.53
N LEU A 284 1.71 20.22 -31.20
CA LEU A 284 0.79 19.16 -31.57
C LEU A 284 -0.53 19.29 -30.79
N PRO A 285 -1.69 18.89 -31.36
CA PRO A 285 -2.95 18.85 -30.63
C PRO A 285 -2.85 18.10 -29.30
N GLN A 286 -2.15 16.97 -29.28
CA GLN A 286 -1.89 16.20 -28.06
C GLN A 286 -1.19 17.02 -26.97
N THR A 287 -0.16 17.81 -27.32
CA THR A 287 0.55 18.68 -26.38
C THR A 287 -0.37 19.73 -25.78
N ILE A 288 -1.27 20.31 -26.59
CA ILE A 288 -2.27 21.28 -26.10
C ILE A 288 -3.22 20.60 -25.10
N ARG A 289 -3.74 19.41 -25.44
CA ARG A 289 -4.65 18.65 -24.57
C ARG A 289 -4.00 18.35 -23.22
N GLN A 290 -2.78 17.81 -23.24
CA GLN A 290 -2.02 17.47 -22.03
C GLN A 290 -1.77 18.68 -21.14
N ARG A 291 -1.35 19.82 -21.71
CA ARG A 291 -1.09 21.05 -20.94
C ARG A 291 -2.35 21.62 -20.31
N LEU A 292 -3.44 21.72 -21.08
CA LEU A 292 -4.71 22.22 -20.56
C LEU A 292 -5.25 21.32 -19.45
N LEU A 293 -5.16 19.99 -19.63
CA LEU A 293 -5.63 19.03 -18.64
C LEU A 293 -4.78 19.07 -17.36
N PHE A 294 -3.46 19.12 -17.49
CA PHE A 294 -2.55 19.22 -16.35
C PHE A 294 -2.74 20.54 -15.57
N ALA A 295 -2.78 21.67 -16.29
CA ALA A 295 -3.02 22.98 -15.68
C ALA A 295 -4.39 23.06 -14.98
N ARG A 296 -5.44 22.51 -15.61
CA ARG A 296 -6.76 22.36 -14.98
C ARG A 296 -6.69 21.55 -13.68
N THR A 297 -6.01 20.41 -13.72
CA THR A 297 -5.91 19.48 -12.58
C THR A 297 -5.22 20.15 -11.40
N VAL A 298 -4.09 20.83 -11.63
CA VAL A 298 -3.38 21.57 -10.57
C VAL A 298 -4.20 22.74 -10.06
N GLN A 299 -4.86 23.50 -10.95
CA GLN A 299 -5.70 24.63 -10.56
C GLN A 299 -6.91 24.19 -9.71
N ASP A 300 -7.61 23.11 -10.10
CA ASP A 300 -8.72 22.56 -9.31
C ASP A 300 -8.25 22.09 -7.93
N GLY A 301 -7.13 21.36 -7.88
CA GLY A 301 -6.50 20.95 -6.63
C GLY A 301 -6.15 22.13 -5.73
N TYR A 302 -5.52 23.17 -6.28
CA TYR A 302 -5.20 24.41 -5.56
C TYR A 302 -6.46 25.08 -4.98
N VAL A 303 -7.51 25.28 -5.80
CA VAL A 303 -8.74 25.96 -5.37
C VAL A 303 -9.43 25.18 -4.24
N ARG A 304 -9.52 23.85 -4.35
CA ARG A 304 -10.15 23.02 -3.32
C ARG A 304 -9.32 22.97 -2.05
N LEU A 305 -7.99 22.87 -2.16
CA LEU A 305 -7.09 22.88 -1.02
C LEU A 305 -7.10 24.23 -0.29
N LEU A 306 -7.09 25.34 -1.04
CA LEU A 306 -7.18 26.70 -0.48
C LEU A 306 -8.48 26.86 0.29
N LYS A 307 -9.61 26.49 -0.32
CA LYS A 307 -10.92 26.56 0.34
C LYS A 307 -10.99 25.71 1.60
N TYR A 308 -10.32 24.56 1.63
CA TYR A 308 -10.33 23.66 2.79
C TYR A 308 -9.46 24.19 3.94
N LEU A 309 -8.24 24.66 3.64
CA LEU A 309 -7.31 25.14 4.66
C LEU A 309 -7.60 26.59 5.11
N PHE A 310 -8.03 27.44 4.17
CA PHE A 310 -8.22 28.88 4.30
C PHE A 310 -9.53 29.32 3.63
N PRO A 311 -10.70 28.98 4.19
CA PRO A 311 -12.01 29.13 3.53
C PRO A 311 -12.39 30.56 3.12
N ASP A 312 -11.85 31.56 3.82
CA ASP A 312 -12.15 32.98 3.60
C ASP A 312 -11.20 33.66 2.60
N VAL A 313 -10.26 32.91 1.99
CA VAL A 313 -9.24 33.45 1.09
C VAL A 313 -9.67 33.28 -0.37
N ASP A 314 -9.68 34.39 -1.12
CA ASP A 314 -9.97 34.37 -2.55
C ASP A 314 -8.89 33.61 -3.34
N LYS A 315 -9.32 32.87 -4.37
CA LYS A 315 -8.42 32.05 -5.21
C LYS A 315 -7.39 32.86 -6.02
N LEU A 316 -7.57 34.17 -6.17
CA LEU A 316 -6.63 35.07 -6.84
C LEU A 316 -5.79 35.86 -5.83
N CYS A 317 -5.93 35.59 -4.52
CA CYS A 317 -5.17 36.27 -3.50
C CYS A 317 -3.67 35.93 -3.60
N ALA A 318 -2.87 36.96 -3.90
CA ALA A 318 -1.41 36.88 -3.98
C ALA A 318 -0.70 37.32 -2.70
N ASN A 319 -1.44 37.61 -1.62
CA ASN A 319 -0.88 37.98 -0.33
C ASN A 319 -0.43 36.71 0.44
N PRO A 320 0.87 36.51 0.70
CA PRO A 320 1.40 35.32 1.38
C PRO A 320 0.91 35.11 2.83
N GLN A 321 0.54 36.19 3.52
CA GLN A 321 0.04 36.14 4.89
C GLN A 321 -1.41 35.61 4.93
N GLN A 322 -2.17 35.77 3.85
CA GLN A 322 -3.52 35.23 3.71
C GLN A 322 -3.51 33.89 2.98
N ASN A 323 -2.91 33.85 1.78
CA ASN A 323 -2.74 32.65 0.98
C ASN A 323 -1.39 31.99 1.30
N LYS A 324 -1.35 31.21 2.38
CA LYS A 324 -0.12 30.52 2.78
C LYS A 324 0.32 29.44 1.80
N LEU A 325 -0.54 28.96 0.89
CA LEU A 325 -0.15 27.97 -0.13
C LEU A 325 0.99 28.46 -1.03
N LEU A 326 1.19 29.77 -1.14
CA LEU A 326 2.34 30.37 -1.84
C LEU A 326 3.69 29.92 -1.25
N GLN A 327 3.74 29.60 0.05
CA GLN A 327 4.92 29.05 0.71
C GLN A 327 5.25 27.64 0.19
N LEU A 328 4.24 26.81 -0.08
CA LEU A 328 4.43 25.49 -0.68
C LEU A 328 4.96 25.61 -2.11
N PHE A 329 4.46 26.55 -2.90
CA PHE A 329 4.99 26.78 -4.24
C PHE A 329 6.43 27.27 -4.22
N ALA A 330 6.81 28.12 -3.26
CA ALA A 330 8.20 28.53 -3.08
C ALA A 330 9.12 27.36 -2.71
N ILE A 331 8.68 26.47 -1.81
CA ILE A 331 9.36 25.21 -1.50
C ILE A 331 9.57 24.37 -2.77
N TYR A 332 8.48 24.16 -3.53
CA TYR A 332 8.53 23.38 -4.77
C TYR A 332 9.58 23.95 -5.74
N LYS A 333 9.51 25.25 -6.02
CA LYS A 333 10.41 25.93 -6.96
C LYS A 333 11.86 25.86 -6.50
N ALA A 334 12.12 26.06 -5.21
CA ALA A 334 13.46 25.98 -4.65
C ALA A 334 14.07 24.59 -4.86
N VAL A 335 13.34 23.54 -4.49
CA VAL A 335 13.81 22.15 -4.61
C VAL A 335 13.97 21.74 -6.08
N TYR A 336 13.01 22.05 -6.94
CA TYR A 336 13.09 21.76 -8.38
C TYR A 336 14.33 22.43 -8.99
N ASN A 337 14.50 23.74 -8.80
CA ASN A 337 15.61 24.48 -9.41
C ASN A 337 16.97 24.02 -8.86
N LEU A 338 17.06 23.71 -7.56
CA LEU A 338 18.27 23.13 -6.98
C LEU A 338 18.60 21.77 -7.59
N THR A 339 17.59 20.96 -7.94
CA THR A 339 17.76 19.67 -8.62
C THR A 339 18.34 19.84 -10.03
N ILE A 340 17.72 20.72 -10.84
CA ILE A 340 18.21 21.03 -12.19
C ILE A 340 19.64 21.59 -12.14
N ASN A 341 19.93 22.48 -11.18
CA ASN A 341 21.25 23.07 -11.03
C ASN A 341 22.30 22.04 -10.58
N ALA A 342 21.96 21.13 -9.67
CA ALA A 342 22.87 20.06 -9.25
C ALA A 342 23.33 19.23 -10.45
N HIS A 343 22.39 18.82 -11.30
CA HIS A 343 22.71 18.14 -12.55
C HIS A 343 23.55 19.02 -13.48
N ARG A 344 23.12 20.25 -13.76
CA ARG A 344 23.84 21.18 -14.65
C ARG A 344 25.30 21.36 -14.26
N TYR A 345 25.60 21.48 -12.96
CA TYR A 345 26.96 21.74 -12.48
C TYR A 345 27.79 20.47 -12.22
N CYS A 346 27.16 19.31 -12.02
CA CYS A 346 27.86 18.10 -11.58
C CYS A 346 27.61 16.85 -12.44
N ARG A 347 26.83 16.91 -13.53
CA ARG A 347 26.52 15.75 -14.39
C ARG A 347 27.74 14.93 -14.80
N GLU A 348 28.83 15.61 -15.15
CA GLU A 348 30.07 14.96 -15.61
C GLU A 348 30.81 14.22 -14.49
N LYS A 349 30.46 14.50 -13.23
CA LYS A 349 31.04 13.91 -12.01
C LYS A 349 30.17 12.79 -11.43
N GLY A 350 29.00 12.52 -12.00
CA GLY A 350 28.07 11.46 -11.60
C GLY A 350 27.14 11.81 -10.43
N GLU A 351 26.18 10.92 -10.17
CA GLU A 351 25.06 11.10 -9.23
C GLU A 351 25.51 11.48 -7.81
N ALA A 352 26.59 10.87 -7.31
CA ALA A 352 27.11 11.17 -5.97
C ALA A 352 27.52 12.65 -5.82
N ALA A 353 28.13 13.22 -6.87
CA ALA A 353 28.52 14.64 -6.88
C ALA A 353 27.31 15.56 -6.98
N GLU A 354 26.29 15.19 -7.76
CA GLU A 354 25.02 15.93 -7.83
C GLU A 354 24.30 15.94 -6.48
N ASN A 355 24.22 14.79 -5.82
CA ASN A 355 23.60 14.65 -4.50
C ASN A 355 24.33 15.49 -3.44
N ALA A 356 25.67 15.43 -3.40
CA ALA A 356 26.46 16.26 -2.50
C ALA A 356 26.30 17.77 -2.81
N TRP A 357 26.23 18.14 -4.10
CA TRP A 357 26.03 19.52 -4.50
C TRP A 357 24.67 20.03 -4.03
N PHE A 358 23.60 19.27 -4.31
CA PHE A 358 22.23 19.61 -3.91
C PHE A 358 22.12 19.84 -2.41
N GLU A 359 22.60 18.87 -1.62
CA GLU A 359 22.50 18.90 -0.18
C GLU A 359 23.28 20.08 0.44
N ALA A 360 24.47 20.38 -0.09
CA ALA A 360 25.29 21.49 0.40
C ALA A 360 24.66 22.89 0.18
N ARG A 361 23.63 23.03 -0.66
CA ARG A 361 22.93 24.30 -0.90
C ARG A 361 21.58 24.40 -0.17
N LEU A 362 21.16 23.35 0.54
CA LEU A 362 19.98 23.44 1.41
C LEU A 362 20.32 24.22 2.69
N PRO A 363 19.39 25.02 3.24
CA PRO A 363 19.59 25.68 4.52
C PRO A 363 19.82 24.67 5.65
N GLU A 364 20.86 24.87 6.47
CA GLU A 364 21.28 23.90 7.50
C GLU A 364 20.16 23.50 8.47
N TRP A 365 19.30 24.43 8.88
CA TRP A 365 18.18 24.12 9.77
C TRP A 365 17.06 23.33 9.06
N ASP A 366 16.83 23.57 7.77
CA ASP A 366 15.75 22.89 7.04
C ASP A 366 16.14 21.47 6.61
N LYS A 367 17.44 21.13 6.61
CA LYS A 367 17.92 19.74 6.44
C LYS A 367 17.30 18.80 7.46
N TYR A 368 17.18 19.24 8.72
CA TYR A 368 16.59 18.45 9.80
C TYR A 368 15.10 18.70 10.01
N GLY A 369 14.44 19.34 9.04
CA GLY A 369 13.03 19.73 9.10
C GLY A 369 12.35 19.55 7.74
N LEU A 370 12.09 20.66 7.04
CA LEU A 370 11.33 20.68 5.78
C LEU A 370 11.89 19.74 4.70
N PHE A 371 13.21 19.64 4.59
CA PHE A 371 13.88 18.92 3.51
C PHE A 371 14.42 17.55 3.92
N LEU A 372 14.15 17.11 5.15
CA LEU A 372 14.66 15.84 5.68
C LEU A 372 14.31 14.65 4.78
N SER A 373 13.08 14.61 4.25
CA SER A 373 12.58 13.55 3.36
C SER A 373 13.29 13.45 2.00
N ILE A 374 14.06 14.47 1.62
CA ILE A 374 14.76 14.54 0.33
C ILE A 374 16.28 14.67 0.47
N LEU A 375 16.83 14.46 1.67
CA LEU A 375 18.28 14.46 1.89
C LEU A 375 18.92 13.18 1.35
N PRO A 376 19.84 13.27 0.37
CA PRO A 376 20.55 12.10 -0.14
C PRO A 376 21.36 11.36 0.94
N SER A 377 22.00 12.08 1.87
CA SER A 377 22.81 11.47 2.93
C SER A 377 22.01 10.69 3.97
N HIS A 378 20.71 10.95 4.10
CA HIS A 378 19.79 10.27 5.01
C HIS A 378 18.79 9.36 4.29
N ARG A 379 19.05 8.97 3.02
CA ARG A 379 18.09 8.20 2.20
C ARG A 379 17.50 6.97 2.90
N GLU A 380 18.28 6.29 3.73
CA GLU A 380 17.85 5.09 4.45
C GLU A 380 17.06 5.37 5.74
N THR A 381 17.27 6.52 6.39
CA THR A 381 16.73 6.82 7.73
C THR A 381 15.76 7.99 7.76
N ALA A 382 15.73 8.83 6.72
CA ALA A 382 14.98 10.09 6.66
C ALA A 382 13.50 9.94 6.99
N ASN A 383 12.84 8.87 6.50
CA ASN A 383 11.42 8.66 6.77
C ASN A 383 11.15 8.40 8.25
N LEU A 384 11.98 7.57 8.91
CA LEU A 384 11.83 7.27 10.33
C LEU A 384 12.15 8.52 11.19
N GLU A 385 13.21 9.24 10.85
CA GLU A 385 13.59 10.49 11.52
C GLU A 385 12.49 11.55 11.39
N LEU A 386 11.90 11.67 10.20
CA LEU A 386 10.79 12.58 9.95
C LEU A 386 9.54 12.15 10.72
N ALA A 387 9.20 10.87 10.78
CA ALA A 387 8.07 10.36 11.57
C ALA A 387 8.20 10.72 13.06
N GLN A 388 9.41 10.63 13.62
CA GLN A 388 9.70 11.04 15.00
C GLN A 388 9.51 12.55 15.19
N LEU A 389 10.00 13.36 14.25
CA LEU A 389 9.82 14.81 14.26
C LEU A 389 8.34 15.19 14.19
N LEU A 390 7.59 14.58 13.26
CA LEU A 390 6.16 14.81 13.07
C LEU A 390 5.35 14.42 14.31
N THR A 391 5.64 13.26 14.90
CA THR A 391 5.04 12.81 16.16
C THR A 391 5.24 13.83 17.27
N ARG A 392 6.48 14.32 17.43
CA ARG A 392 6.80 15.32 18.45
C ARG A 392 6.09 16.65 18.17
N HIS A 393 6.00 17.05 16.91
CA HIS A 393 5.32 18.27 16.50
C HIS A 393 3.81 18.19 16.77
N PHE A 394 3.15 17.11 16.34
CA PHE A 394 1.72 16.89 16.56
C PHE A 394 1.34 16.76 18.03
N TYR A 395 2.24 16.25 18.89
CA TYR A 395 2.04 16.23 20.33
C TYR A 395 1.78 17.62 20.93
N HIS A 396 2.40 18.67 20.35
CA HIS A 396 2.30 20.04 20.87
C HIS A 396 1.19 20.87 20.24
N LEU A 397 0.58 20.39 19.15
CA LEU A 397 -0.45 21.16 18.45
C LEU A 397 -1.74 21.20 19.24
N GLN A 398 -2.36 22.38 19.24
CA GLN A 398 -3.71 22.59 19.78
C GLN A 398 -4.71 22.58 18.62
N PRO A 399 -5.78 21.78 18.69
CA PRO A 399 -6.78 21.71 17.62
C PRO A 399 -7.41 23.08 17.38
N GLY A 400 -7.63 23.44 16.11
CA GLY A 400 -8.22 24.73 15.73
C GLY A 400 -7.26 25.92 15.74
N ALA A 401 -6.02 25.75 16.21
CA ALA A 401 -5.00 26.80 16.10
C ALA A 401 -4.70 27.17 14.63
N MET A 402 -4.27 28.40 14.40
CA MET A 402 -3.90 28.87 13.06
C MET A 402 -2.73 28.06 12.50
N LEU A 403 -2.77 27.79 11.19
CA LEU A 403 -1.68 27.10 10.49
C LEU A 403 -0.43 27.99 10.48
N GLU A 404 0.70 27.42 10.87
CA GLU A 404 1.96 28.14 11.04
C GLU A 404 2.60 28.54 9.71
N ASP A 405 3.38 29.62 9.70
CA ASP A 405 4.24 29.92 8.56
C ASP A 405 5.48 29.01 8.59
N ILE A 406 5.73 28.35 7.46
CA ILE A 406 6.70 27.26 7.34
C ILE A 406 7.88 27.67 6.47
N PHE A 407 7.71 28.63 5.55
CA PHE A 407 8.74 29.02 4.60
C PHE A 407 8.65 30.53 4.33
N ALA A 408 9.80 31.19 4.36
CA ALA A 408 9.87 32.63 4.17
C ALA A 408 9.80 32.99 2.69
N LEU A 409 8.96 33.96 2.33
CA LEU A 409 8.88 34.49 0.96
C LEU A 409 9.63 35.82 0.82
N ASP A 410 9.99 36.44 1.93
CA ASP A 410 10.70 37.72 1.99
C ASP A 410 11.60 37.78 3.23
N ALA A 411 12.49 38.76 3.28
CA ALA A 411 13.44 38.91 4.38
C ALA A 411 12.77 39.23 5.74
N ALA A 412 11.60 39.88 5.74
CA ALA A 412 10.90 40.26 6.96
C ALA A 412 10.25 39.04 7.64
N SER A 413 9.66 38.13 6.85
CA SER A 413 9.08 36.88 7.35
C SER A 413 10.15 35.83 7.72
N ALA A 414 11.37 35.92 7.17
CA ALA A 414 12.42 34.93 7.40
C ALA A 414 12.88 34.81 8.86
N VAL A 415 13.17 35.94 9.51
CA VAL A 415 13.73 35.96 10.87
C VAL A 415 12.86 35.22 11.90
N PRO A 416 11.56 35.54 12.07
CA PRO A 416 10.73 34.87 13.06
C PRO A 416 10.52 33.37 12.76
N ILE A 417 10.42 32.99 11.48
CA ILE A 417 10.26 31.58 11.07
C ILE A 417 11.53 30.78 11.42
N ILE A 418 12.71 31.30 11.08
CA ILE A 418 13.99 30.62 11.33
C ILE A 418 14.25 30.50 12.83
N GLN A 419 14.02 31.56 13.62
CA GLN A 419 14.20 31.54 15.07
C GLN A 419 13.36 30.43 15.72
N LYS A 420 12.06 30.37 15.39
CA LYS A 420 11.16 29.34 15.90
C LYS A 420 11.62 27.92 15.52
N LYS A 421 12.03 27.72 14.26
CA LYS A 421 12.56 26.42 13.81
C LYS A 421 13.82 26.01 14.58
N MET A 422 14.76 26.94 14.77
CA MET A 422 15.99 26.66 15.50
C MET A 422 15.73 26.30 16.97
N GLU A 423 14.78 26.99 17.63
CA GLU A 423 14.37 26.67 19.00
C GLU A 423 13.80 25.26 19.10
N LEU A 424 12.90 24.89 18.18
CA LEU A 424 12.30 23.55 18.12
C LEU A 424 13.35 22.46 17.86
N LEU A 425 14.25 22.68 16.90
CA LEU A 425 15.33 21.73 16.58
C LEU A 425 16.27 21.54 17.76
N LYS A 426 16.67 22.64 18.42
CA LYS A 426 17.52 22.58 19.60
C LYS A 426 16.85 21.79 20.73
N ALA A 427 15.58 22.08 21.01
CA ALA A 427 14.81 21.35 22.03
C ALA A 427 14.76 19.84 21.70
N HIS A 428 14.52 19.47 20.45
CA HIS A 428 14.47 18.07 20.04
C HIS A 428 15.83 17.35 20.16
N VAL A 429 16.93 18.01 19.80
CA VAL A 429 18.28 17.47 20.00
C VAL A 429 18.59 17.28 21.48
N ASP A 430 18.28 18.29 22.31
CA ASP A 430 18.50 18.25 23.77
C ASP A 430 17.68 17.13 24.44
N GLU A 431 16.43 16.90 23.99
CA GLU A 431 15.58 15.80 24.43
C GLU A 431 16.18 14.44 24.06
N ARG A 432 16.58 14.23 22.79
CA ARG A 432 17.19 12.96 22.34
C ARG A 432 18.47 12.64 23.10
N GLN A 433 19.33 13.63 23.32
CA GLN A 433 20.55 13.44 24.11
C GLN A 433 20.26 13.13 25.58
N ALA A 434 19.20 13.71 26.15
CA ALA A 434 18.79 13.40 27.52
C ALA A 434 18.29 11.96 27.67
N ILE A 435 17.48 11.46 26.72
CA ILE A 435 17.00 10.08 26.70
C ILE A 435 18.17 9.09 26.75
N HIS A 436 19.14 9.23 25.83
CA HIS A 436 20.32 8.35 25.78
C HIS A 436 21.14 8.41 27.07
N ARG A 437 21.43 9.63 27.57
CA ARG A 437 22.19 9.82 28.82
C ARG A 437 21.50 9.19 30.02
N LEU A 438 20.17 9.29 30.12
CA LEU A 438 19.42 8.68 31.21
C LEU A 438 19.51 7.16 31.15
N ILE A 439 19.27 6.56 29.97
CA ILE A 439 19.34 5.10 29.78
C ILE A 439 20.73 4.57 30.17
N ASP A 440 21.81 5.20 29.70
CA ASP A 440 23.17 4.76 30.02
C ASP A 440 23.49 4.89 31.51
N ARG A 441 23.06 5.98 32.15
CA ARG A 441 23.25 6.16 33.60
C ARG A 441 22.42 5.16 34.43
N MET A 442 21.22 4.80 33.98
CA MET A 442 20.37 3.81 34.65
C MET A 442 20.98 2.39 34.62
N ARG A 443 21.93 2.11 33.71
CA ARG A 443 22.65 0.83 33.69
C ARG A 443 23.72 0.72 34.78
N THR A 444 24.30 1.84 35.19
CA THR A 444 25.43 1.87 36.15
C THR A 444 25.05 2.40 37.53
N SER A 445 23.93 3.10 37.64
CA SER A 445 23.48 3.79 38.85
C SER A 445 22.04 3.42 39.20
N SER A 446 21.60 3.81 40.41
CA SER A 446 20.19 3.64 40.83
C SER A 446 19.23 4.32 39.84
N PRO A 447 18.30 3.57 39.19
CA PRO A 447 17.36 4.13 38.23
C PRO A 447 16.56 5.31 38.78
N TRP A 448 16.04 5.17 40.01
CA TRP A 448 15.27 6.20 40.69
C TRP A 448 16.05 7.51 40.86
N ARG A 449 17.27 7.46 41.41
CA ARG A 449 18.09 8.66 41.63
C ARG A 449 18.47 9.37 40.33
N VAL A 450 18.68 8.61 39.26
CA VAL A 450 18.96 9.16 37.93
C VAL A 450 17.74 9.91 37.40
N LEU A 451 16.56 9.29 37.46
CA LEU A 451 15.31 9.86 36.96
C LEU A 451 14.84 11.11 37.72
N GLN A 452 15.17 11.23 39.01
CA GLN A 452 14.89 12.43 39.81
C GLN A 452 15.57 13.70 39.25
N THR A 453 16.61 13.54 38.43
CA THR A 453 17.32 14.67 37.79
C THR A 453 16.66 15.19 36.51
N GLU A 454 15.64 14.49 35.99
CA GLU A 454 14.90 14.90 34.80
C GLU A 454 13.49 15.34 35.19
N HIS A 455 13.04 16.45 34.59
CA HIS A 455 11.77 17.10 34.91
C HIS A 455 10.81 17.11 33.71
N ARG A 456 11.28 16.74 32.52
CA ARG A 456 10.46 16.73 31.31
C ARG A 456 9.74 15.39 31.18
N TYR A 457 8.41 15.44 31.29
CA TYR A 457 7.54 14.27 31.13
C TYR A 457 7.84 13.50 29.82
N TRP A 458 7.92 14.20 28.69
CA TRP A 458 8.19 13.59 27.38
C TRP A 458 9.46 12.73 27.39
N VAL A 459 10.58 13.27 27.87
CA VAL A 459 11.87 12.54 27.93
C VAL A 459 11.72 11.25 28.75
N VAL A 460 11.13 11.34 29.94
CA VAL A 460 10.92 10.17 30.81
C VAL A 460 9.97 9.16 30.14
N SER A 461 8.97 9.61 29.39
CA SER A 461 8.01 8.74 28.69
C SER A 461 8.67 7.94 27.57
N GLN A 462 9.65 8.54 26.88
CA GLN A 462 10.43 7.84 25.85
C GLN A 462 11.38 6.83 26.49
N VAL A 463 12.00 7.16 27.63
CA VAL A 463 12.82 6.20 28.40
C VAL A 463 11.99 4.99 28.85
N ALA A 464 10.73 5.19 29.25
CA ALA A 464 9.84 4.11 29.71
C ALA A 464 9.58 3.04 28.63
N GLN A 465 9.52 3.47 27.37
CA GLN A 465 9.22 2.63 26.22
C GLN A 465 10.47 1.94 25.64
N HIS A 466 11.65 2.24 26.16
CA HIS A 466 12.90 1.68 25.65
C HIS A 466 13.04 0.19 25.99
N SER A 467 13.24 -0.65 24.98
CA SER A 467 13.21 -2.12 25.09
C SER A 467 14.29 -2.70 26.03
N THR A 468 15.43 -2.04 26.16
CA THR A 468 16.56 -2.52 26.99
C THR A 468 16.41 -2.24 28.49
N LEU A 469 15.31 -1.62 28.91
CA LEU A 469 15.11 -1.23 30.31
C LEU A 469 14.75 -2.44 31.19
N SER A 470 15.46 -2.58 32.32
CA SER A 470 15.14 -3.61 33.33
C SER A 470 13.76 -3.39 33.97
N ASN A 471 13.14 -4.42 34.53
CA ASN A 471 11.84 -4.29 35.23
C ASN A 471 11.87 -3.23 36.33
N ARG A 472 12.93 -3.19 37.15
CA ARG A 472 13.12 -2.13 38.17
C ARG A 472 13.27 -0.74 37.56
N GLY A 473 13.92 -0.66 36.39
CA GLY A 473 14.00 0.58 35.62
C GLY A 473 12.62 1.04 35.16
N LYS A 474 11.82 0.14 34.59
CA LYS A 474 10.45 0.43 34.13
C LYS A 474 9.57 0.93 35.27
N GLU A 475 9.58 0.24 36.41
CA GLU A 475 8.85 0.65 37.63
C GLU A 475 9.26 2.05 38.10
N ALA A 476 10.57 2.33 38.18
CA ALA A 476 11.07 3.64 38.58
C ALA A 476 10.68 4.75 37.60
N THR A 477 10.70 4.47 36.29
CA THR A 477 10.29 5.42 35.25
C THR A 477 8.80 5.72 35.33
N ILE A 478 7.96 4.69 35.50
CA ILE A 478 6.51 4.85 35.69
C ILE A 478 6.20 5.69 36.93
N GLN A 479 6.85 5.38 38.06
CA GLN A 479 6.69 6.17 39.28
C GLN A 479 7.07 7.64 39.04
N ARG A 480 8.15 7.89 38.31
CA ARG A 480 8.56 9.25 37.96
C ARG A 480 7.55 9.94 37.04
N LEU A 481 6.95 9.22 36.09
CA LEU A 481 5.92 9.78 35.20
C LEU A 481 4.67 10.21 35.99
N ARG A 482 4.26 9.45 37.01
CA ARG A 482 3.15 9.86 37.89
C ARG A 482 3.42 11.17 38.63
N GLU A 483 4.68 11.42 39.01
CA GLU A 483 5.07 12.71 39.62
C GLU A 483 5.11 13.87 38.62
N LEU A 484 5.38 13.58 37.35
CA LEU A 484 5.58 14.60 36.31
C LEU A 484 4.33 14.92 35.49
N ALA A 485 3.37 13.99 35.40
CA ALA A 485 2.17 14.16 34.60
C ALA A 485 1.39 15.39 35.08
N ALA A 486 1.29 16.41 34.22
CA ALA A 486 0.66 17.69 34.54
C ALA A 486 -0.68 17.87 33.81
N THR A 487 -0.89 17.15 32.71
CA THR A 487 -2.13 17.21 31.93
C THR A 487 -2.91 15.89 31.98
N PRO A 488 -4.24 15.91 31.76
CA PRO A 488 -5.06 14.68 31.68
C PRO A 488 -4.55 13.68 30.64
N VAL A 489 -3.94 14.16 29.55
CA VAL A 489 -3.37 13.33 28.47
C VAL A 489 -2.13 12.58 28.95
N GLU A 490 -1.25 13.25 29.69
CA GLU A 490 -0.05 12.66 30.28
C GLU A 490 -0.40 11.67 31.40
N THR A 491 -1.43 11.99 32.20
CA THR A 491 -1.95 11.07 33.22
C THR A 491 -2.41 9.76 32.57
N VAL A 492 -3.21 9.85 31.50
CA VAL A 492 -3.72 8.66 30.78
C VAL A 492 -2.58 7.89 30.11
N GLN A 493 -1.62 8.55 29.48
CA GLN A 493 -0.46 7.86 28.91
C GLN A 493 0.35 7.12 29.99
N THR A 494 0.52 7.71 31.18
CA THR A 494 1.18 7.05 32.31
C THR A 494 0.41 5.82 32.78
N ILE A 495 -0.93 5.92 32.87
CA ILE A 495 -1.81 4.79 33.17
C ILE A 495 -1.63 3.66 32.14
N LEU A 496 -1.55 3.98 30.85
CA LEU A 496 -1.35 2.97 29.80
C LEU A 496 -0.02 2.24 29.94
N LEU A 497 1.07 2.93 30.29
CA LEU A 497 2.37 2.31 30.58
C LEU A 497 2.32 1.38 31.80
N GLU A 498 1.50 1.71 32.81
CA GLU A 498 1.23 0.83 33.96
C GLU A 498 0.42 -0.40 33.59
N LEU A 499 -0.66 -0.21 32.83
CA LEU A 499 -1.50 -1.30 32.32
C LEU A 499 -0.68 -2.25 31.45
N ASP A 500 0.25 -1.73 30.64
CA ASP A 500 1.19 -2.53 29.86
C ASP A 500 1.98 -3.52 30.74
N GLY A 501 2.60 -3.01 31.81
CA GLY A 501 3.36 -3.83 32.74
C GLY A 501 2.52 -4.95 33.37
N TYR A 502 1.26 -4.67 33.73
CA TYR A 502 0.38 -5.67 34.34
C TYR A 502 -0.18 -6.68 33.33
N LEU A 503 -0.64 -6.22 32.17
CA LEU A 503 -1.42 -7.03 31.23
C LEU A 503 -0.56 -7.73 30.18
N ASN A 504 0.52 -7.10 29.71
CA ASN A 504 1.43 -7.70 28.73
C ASN A 504 2.62 -8.43 29.40
N GLY A 505 2.96 -8.12 30.65
CA GLY A 505 4.01 -8.79 31.42
C GLY A 505 3.80 -10.30 31.67
N ASP A 506 4.80 -10.96 32.26
CA ASP A 506 4.74 -12.38 32.62
C ASP A 506 3.65 -12.63 33.67
N ARG A 507 2.65 -13.46 33.32
CA ARG A 507 1.52 -13.78 34.20
C ARG A 507 1.97 -14.40 35.53
N LYS A 508 3.11 -15.11 35.56
CA LYS A 508 3.63 -15.74 36.79
C LYS A 508 4.13 -14.71 37.81
N GLN A 509 4.43 -13.50 37.38
CA GLN A 509 4.98 -12.42 38.21
C GLN A 509 3.90 -11.45 38.71
N ARG A 510 2.63 -11.69 38.38
CA ARG A 510 1.52 -10.79 38.75
C ARG A 510 1.22 -10.86 40.26
N PRO A 511 1.19 -9.71 40.96
CA PRO A 511 0.69 -9.62 42.33
C PRO A 511 -0.76 -10.14 42.48
N LYS A 512 -1.14 -10.54 43.69
CA LYS A 512 -2.51 -11.02 43.98
C LYS A 512 -3.57 -9.92 43.86
N ASP A 513 -3.19 -8.66 44.05
CA ASP A 513 -4.07 -7.49 43.99
C ASP A 513 -4.15 -6.86 42.59
N THR A 514 -3.55 -7.48 41.56
CA THR A 514 -3.50 -6.94 40.20
C THR A 514 -4.88 -6.67 39.61
N ILE A 515 -5.90 -7.49 39.91
CA ILE A 515 -7.26 -7.28 39.40
C ILE A 515 -7.81 -5.92 39.85
N ALA A 516 -7.72 -5.63 41.16
CA ALA A 516 -8.20 -4.38 41.73
C ALA A 516 -7.42 -3.17 41.20
N LYS A 517 -6.10 -3.30 41.05
CA LYS A 517 -5.24 -2.26 40.48
C LYS A 517 -5.58 -1.96 39.04
N VAL A 518 -5.65 -2.98 38.18
CA VAL A 518 -5.99 -2.80 36.76
C VAL A 518 -7.37 -2.17 36.61
N LYS A 519 -8.35 -2.60 37.41
CA LYS A 519 -9.68 -1.99 37.39
C LYS A 519 -9.65 -0.50 37.78
N ALA A 520 -8.99 -0.16 38.88
CA ALA A 520 -8.85 1.24 39.31
C ALA A 520 -8.16 2.11 38.27
N LEU A 521 -7.12 1.59 37.61
CA LEU A 521 -6.41 2.25 36.52
C LEU A 521 -7.31 2.49 35.30
N LEU A 522 -8.09 1.49 34.89
CA LEU A 522 -9.04 1.63 33.78
C LEU A 522 -10.13 2.65 34.11
N ASP A 523 -10.69 2.60 35.32
CA ASP A 523 -11.72 3.55 35.78
C ASP A 523 -11.17 4.98 35.83
N GLU A 524 -9.92 5.18 36.29
CA GLU A 524 -9.22 6.48 36.27
C GLU A 524 -9.01 6.99 34.84
N ALA A 525 -8.59 6.12 33.91
CA ALA A 525 -8.37 6.49 32.51
C ALA A 525 -9.69 6.86 31.80
N GLU A 526 -10.77 6.13 32.06
CA GLU A 526 -12.11 6.39 31.49
C GLU A 526 -12.74 7.67 32.03
N ALA A 527 -12.47 8.03 33.29
CA ALA A 527 -12.97 9.27 33.89
C ALA A 527 -12.16 10.52 33.47
N SER A 528 -10.96 10.34 32.92
CA SER A 528 -10.08 11.46 32.53
C SER A 528 -10.59 12.16 31.27
N SER A 529 -10.47 13.49 31.22
CA SER A 529 -10.70 14.26 29.99
C SER A 529 -9.67 13.96 28.89
N GLY A 530 -8.57 13.26 29.21
CA GLY A 530 -7.60 12.72 28.24
C GLY A 530 -8.06 11.44 27.52
N TYR A 531 -9.20 10.84 27.91
CA TYR A 531 -9.71 9.58 27.38
C TYR A 531 -9.79 9.54 25.85
N GLU A 532 -10.40 10.55 25.22
CA GLU A 532 -10.67 10.51 23.77
C GLU A 532 -9.40 10.42 22.91
N LEU A 533 -8.26 10.96 23.37
CA LEU A 533 -6.99 10.85 22.64
C LEU A 533 -6.43 9.42 22.69
N TRP A 534 -6.65 8.72 23.80
CA TRP A 534 -6.10 7.40 24.09
C TRP A 534 -7.14 6.27 24.05
N LYS A 535 -8.32 6.56 23.50
CA LYS A 535 -9.50 5.69 23.52
C LYS A 535 -9.23 4.29 22.98
N ALA A 536 -8.60 4.18 21.81
CA ALA A 536 -8.28 2.89 21.21
C ALA A 536 -7.34 2.03 22.09
N PRO A 537 -6.18 2.55 22.57
CA PRO A 537 -5.35 1.84 23.57
C PRO A 537 -6.08 1.46 24.86
N ILE A 538 -6.89 2.34 25.44
CA ILE A 538 -7.64 2.06 26.68
C ILE A 538 -8.60 0.88 26.47
N LEU A 539 -9.37 0.90 25.37
CA LEU A 539 -10.30 -0.17 25.03
C LEU A 539 -9.58 -1.51 24.78
N GLN A 540 -8.37 -1.49 24.22
CA GLN A 540 -7.55 -2.70 24.08
C GLN A 540 -7.12 -3.27 25.44
N TYR A 541 -6.64 -2.44 26.36
CA TYR A 541 -6.27 -2.92 27.70
C TYR A 541 -7.49 -3.37 28.49
N LYS A 542 -8.66 -2.73 28.30
CA LYS A 542 -9.93 -3.22 28.82
C LYS A 542 -10.27 -4.61 28.26
N ALA A 543 -10.07 -4.83 26.96
CA ALA A 543 -10.23 -6.15 26.37
C ALA A 543 -9.28 -7.17 27.01
N LYS A 544 -8.00 -6.84 27.17
CA LYS A 544 -7.01 -7.72 27.82
C LYS A 544 -7.35 -8.04 29.27
N HIS A 545 -7.90 -7.07 30.01
CA HIS A 545 -8.44 -7.28 31.36
C HIS A 545 -9.60 -8.29 31.37
N LEU A 546 -10.53 -8.17 30.42
CA LEU A 546 -11.66 -9.08 30.27
C LEU A 546 -11.19 -10.49 29.85
N LEU A 547 -10.23 -10.60 28.92
CA LEU A 547 -9.59 -11.87 28.57
C LEU A 547 -8.94 -12.51 29.80
N ALA A 548 -8.20 -11.75 30.61
CA ALA A 548 -7.58 -12.25 31.83
C ALA A 548 -8.59 -12.69 32.91
N SER A 549 -9.86 -12.34 32.74
CA SER A 549 -10.99 -12.69 33.60
C SER A 549 -11.93 -13.73 32.97
N ASN A 550 -11.52 -14.37 31.86
CA ASN A 550 -12.30 -15.33 31.07
C ASN A 550 -13.58 -14.76 30.42
N ASP A 551 -13.72 -13.44 30.27
CA ASP A 551 -14.82 -12.80 29.53
C ASP A 551 -14.42 -12.52 28.07
N PHE A 552 -14.53 -13.55 27.24
CA PHE A 552 -14.17 -13.47 25.81
C PHE A 552 -15.15 -12.64 24.97
N GLU A 553 -16.45 -12.67 25.29
CA GLU A 553 -17.47 -11.90 24.57
C GLU A 553 -17.32 -10.40 24.86
N GLY A 554 -17.14 -10.04 26.13
CA GLY A 554 -16.84 -8.68 26.53
C GLY A 554 -15.56 -8.17 25.89
N ALA A 555 -14.50 -8.97 25.88
CA ALA A 555 -13.24 -8.62 25.21
C ALA A 555 -13.43 -8.36 23.71
N ALA A 556 -14.17 -9.21 23.00
CA ALA A 556 -14.46 -9.03 21.57
C ALA A 556 -15.22 -7.72 21.30
N LYS A 557 -16.16 -7.35 22.16
CA LYS A 557 -16.88 -6.07 22.07
C LYS A 557 -15.93 -4.88 22.25
N GLN A 558 -15.01 -4.94 23.21
CA GLN A 558 -14.04 -3.88 23.44
C GLN A 558 -13.02 -3.76 22.30
N LEU A 559 -12.52 -4.87 21.76
CA LEU A 559 -11.61 -4.86 20.62
C LEU A 559 -12.28 -4.27 19.37
N ARG A 560 -13.56 -4.58 19.12
CA ARG A 560 -14.30 -3.97 18.02
C ARG A 560 -14.42 -2.44 18.19
N ALA A 561 -14.77 -1.98 19.39
CA ALA A 561 -14.83 -0.56 19.69
C ALA A 561 -13.44 0.12 19.59
N ALA A 562 -12.38 -0.58 19.98
CA ALA A 562 -11.00 -0.10 19.84
C ALA A 562 -10.59 0.06 18.37
N MET A 563 -10.95 -0.91 17.51
CA MET A 563 -10.72 -0.85 16.06
C MET A 563 -11.46 0.35 15.43
N ASP A 564 -12.70 0.62 15.83
CA ASP A 564 -13.46 1.78 15.34
C ASP A 564 -12.82 3.09 15.80
N ALA A 565 -12.41 3.18 17.07
CA ALA A 565 -11.72 4.36 17.61
C ALA A 565 -10.35 4.59 16.96
N ALA A 566 -9.65 3.53 16.55
CA ALA A 566 -8.34 3.61 15.87
C ALA A 566 -8.42 4.26 14.47
N LEU A 567 -9.62 4.43 13.90
CA LEU A 567 -9.82 5.14 12.62
C LEU A 567 -9.88 6.65 12.78
N GLU A 568 -10.10 7.16 14.00
CA GLU A 568 -10.29 8.59 14.22
C GLU A 568 -8.98 9.39 14.10
N ARG A 569 -7.84 8.74 14.38
CA ARG A 569 -6.50 9.35 14.49
C ARG A 569 -5.42 8.38 14.01
N ASN A 570 -4.22 8.89 13.74
CA ASN A 570 -3.08 8.04 13.42
C ASN A 570 -2.38 7.61 14.71
N TYR A 571 -2.33 6.30 14.95
CA TYR A 571 -1.71 5.67 16.12
C TYR A 571 -0.44 4.87 15.73
N GLY A 572 0.19 5.20 14.60
CA GLY A 572 1.27 4.40 14.04
C GLY A 572 0.85 2.95 13.74
N SER A 573 1.70 1.99 14.07
CA SER A 573 1.48 0.55 13.89
C SER A 573 0.40 -0.06 14.78
N TRP A 574 -0.13 0.69 15.77
CA TRP A 574 -1.04 0.16 16.79
C TRP A 574 -2.32 -0.46 16.23
N ARG A 575 -2.79 0.04 15.07
CA ARG A 575 -3.95 -0.53 14.35
C ARG A 575 -3.70 -1.98 13.91
N GLY A 576 -2.46 -2.31 13.54
CA GLY A 576 -2.05 -3.68 13.21
C GLY A 576 -2.08 -4.60 14.43
N GLU A 577 -1.64 -4.10 15.59
CA GLU A 577 -1.69 -4.85 16.85
C GLU A 577 -3.12 -5.13 17.31
N LEU A 578 -4.01 -4.13 17.21
CA LEU A 578 -5.43 -4.32 17.49
C LEU A 578 -6.06 -5.36 16.57
N ALA A 579 -5.71 -5.34 15.29
CA ALA A 579 -6.19 -6.29 14.31
C ALA A 579 -5.67 -7.71 14.58
N ARG A 580 -4.40 -7.86 14.98
CA ARG A 580 -3.83 -9.13 15.47
C ARG A 580 -4.62 -9.65 16.66
N ASP A 581 -4.79 -8.85 17.70
CA ASP A 581 -5.46 -9.27 18.94
C ASP A 581 -6.93 -9.65 18.65
N SER A 582 -7.59 -8.91 17.75
CA SER A 582 -8.96 -9.20 17.29
C SER A 582 -9.05 -10.52 16.53
N LEU A 583 -8.17 -10.73 15.54
CA LEU A 583 -8.14 -11.99 14.77
C LEU A 583 -7.84 -13.18 15.68
N ALA A 584 -6.84 -13.04 16.56
CA ALA A 584 -6.41 -14.05 17.51
C ALA A 584 -7.57 -14.52 18.41
N LEU A 585 -8.36 -13.59 18.93
CA LEU A 585 -9.55 -13.90 19.73
C LEU A 585 -10.63 -14.62 18.91
N GLU A 586 -10.95 -14.11 17.72
CA GLU A 586 -12.02 -14.67 16.86
C GLU A 586 -11.69 -16.10 16.39
N VAL A 587 -10.41 -16.41 16.15
CA VAL A 587 -9.94 -17.74 15.69
C VAL A 587 -9.38 -18.63 16.80
N ALA A 588 -9.49 -18.23 18.06
CA ALA A 588 -8.92 -18.98 19.19
C ALA A 588 -9.52 -20.39 19.35
N ASN A 589 -10.85 -20.50 19.15
CA ASN A 589 -11.64 -21.74 19.27
C ASN A 589 -12.66 -21.89 18.12
N GLN A 590 -12.47 -21.17 17.00
CA GLN A 590 -13.38 -21.20 15.86
C GLN A 590 -12.60 -21.25 14.56
N LYS A 591 -13.23 -21.81 13.52
CA LYS A 591 -12.65 -21.86 12.17
C LYS A 591 -12.44 -20.46 11.60
N LEU A 592 -11.45 -20.33 10.72
CA LEU A 592 -11.33 -19.13 9.88
C LEU A 592 -12.60 -18.97 9.02
N ILE A 593 -13.24 -17.79 9.12
CA ILE A 593 -14.31 -17.36 8.22
C ILE A 593 -13.76 -16.19 7.40
N THR A 594 -13.19 -16.50 6.23
CA THR A 594 -12.43 -15.54 5.41
C THR A 594 -13.19 -14.23 5.19
N ASN A 595 -14.47 -14.26 4.80
CA ASN A 595 -15.25 -13.05 4.55
C ASN A 595 -15.42 -12.16 5.80
N ASN A 596 -15.46 -12.75 7.00
CA ASN A 596 -15.61 -12.00 8.24
C ASN A 596 -14.27 -11.52 8.79
N HIS A 597 -13.21 -12.30 8.58
CA HIS A 597 -11.90 -12.11 9.20
C HIS A 597 -10.89 -11.40 8.27
N GLU A 598 -11.16 -11.32 6.96
CA GLU A 598 -10.33 -10.61 5.97
C GLU A 598 -10.07 -9.17 6.39
N LYS A 599 -11.05 -8.51 7.02
CA LYS A 599 -10.86 -7.17 7.56
C LYS A 599 -9.67 -7.12 8.52
N TYR A 600 -9.55 -8.05 9.47
CA TYR A 600 -8.43 -8.03 10.43
C TYR A 600 -7.10 -8.28 9.73
N TYR A 601 -7.05 -9.22 8.79
CA TYR A 601 -5.87 -9.48 7.98
C TYR A 601 -5.41 -8.25 7.18
N ARG A 602 -6.34 -7.53 6.53
CA ARG A 602 -6.04 -6.29 5.82
C ARG A 602 -5.51 -5.21 6.76
N GLU A 603 -6.08 -5.09 7.95
CA GLU A 603 -5.63 -4.13 8.96
C GLU A 603 -4.26 -4.49 9.55
N MET A 604 -3.92 -5.79 9.66
CA MET A 604 -2.58 -6.24 10.02
C MET A 604 -1.55 -5.87 8.94
N LEU A 605 -1.88 -6.07 7.66
CA LEU A 605 -1.05 -5.63 6.53
C LEU A 605 -0.85 -4.12 6.55
N ALA A 606 -1.95 -3.37 6.67
CA ALA A 606 -1.91 -1.92 6.76
C ALA A 606 -1.20 -1.43 8.04
N GLY A 607 -1.12 -2.23 9.10
CA GLY A 607 -0.41 -1.90 10.33
C GLY A 607 1.05 -2.32 10.37
N GLY A 608 1.64 -2.78 9.25
CA GLY A 608 3.05 -3.14 9.16
C GLY A 608 3.42 -4.47 9.84
N MET A 609 2.43 -5.30 10.21
CA MET A 609 2.68 -6.54 10.96
C MET A 609 3.37 -7.64 10.14
N MET A 610 3.59 -7.41 8.84
CA MET A 610 4.20 -8.38 7.92
C MET A 610 5.40 -7.79 7.16
N ASP A 611 5.92 -6.63 7.59
CA ASP A 611 7.00 -5.91 6.88
C ASP A 611 8.32 -6.69 6.87
N GLU A 612 8.54 -7.57 7.87
CA GLU A 612 9.73 -8.44 7.97
C GLU A 612 9.60 -9.75 7.19
N CYS A 613 8.46 -10.01 6.52
CA CYS A 613 8.25 -11.25 5.77
C CYS A 613 8.75 -11.12 4.33
N ASP A 614 9.60 -12.05 3.88
CA ASP A 614 10.06 -12.11 2.47
C ASP A 614 8.91 -12.19 1.47
N THR A 615 7.82 -12.87 1.85
CA THR A 615 6.59 -12.96 1.06
C THR A 615 5.39 -12.76 1.99
N ILE A 616 4.39 -12.02 1.51
CA ILE A 616 3.17 -11.75 2.29
C ILE A 616 2.45 -13.09 2.56
N PRO A 617 2.32 -13.52 3.83
CA PRO A 617 1.67 -14.79 4.15
C PRO A 617 0.19 -14.76 3.81
N SER A 618 -0.37 -15.92 3.52
CA SER A 618 -1.80 -16.10 3.29
C SER A 618 -2.61 -15.85 4.57
N ILE A 619 -3.90 -15.51 4.44
CA ILE A 619 -4.76 -15.29 5.61
C ILE A 619 -4.88 -16.56 6.47
N GLU A 620 -4.77 -17.73 5.85
CA GLU A 620 -4.78 -19.03 6.49
C GLU A 620 -3.56 -19.24 7.38
N GLU A 621 -2.36 -18.87 6.91
CA GLU A 621 -1.12 -18.93 7.70
C GLU A 621 -1.17 -17.96 8.87
N ILE A 622 -1.62 -16.73 8.62
CA ILE A 622 -1.77 -15.71 9.66
C ILE A 622 -2.82 -16.13 10.69
N ALA A 623 -3.93 -16.73 10.29
CA ALA A 623 -4.95 -17.20 11.22
C ALA A 623 -4.42 -18.32 12.14
N ARG A 624 -3.63 -19.27 11.63
CA ARG A 624 -2.98 -20.29 12.47
C ARG A 624 -2.03 -19.67 13.48
N TRP A 625 -1.14 -18.80 13.01
CA TRP A 625 -0.23 -18.07 13.88
C TRP A 625 -0.99 -17.25 14.94
N ALA A 626 -2.08 -16.56 14.56
CA ALA A 626 -2.89 -15.77 15.46
C ALA A 626 -3.60 -16.64 16.51
N SER A 627 -4.07 -17.84 16.14
CA SER A 627 -4.63 -18.82 17.08
C SER A 627 -3.59 -19.24 18.12
N ASP A 628 -2.36 -19.53 17.72
CA ASP A 628 -1.30 -19.90 18.65
C ASP A 628 -0.84 -18.72 19.52
N TYR A 629 -0.69 -17.53 18.92
CA TYR A 629 -0.44 -16.27 19.63
C TYR A 629 -1.50 -16.00 20.70
N PHE A 630 -2.78 -16.28 20.43
CA PHE A 630 -3.85 -16.12 21.42
C PHE A 630 -3.53 -16.89 22.70
N TRP A 631 -3.23 -18.19 22.57
CA TRP A 631 -3.05 -19.08 23.71
C TRP A 631 -1.68 -18.92 24.40
N ASN A 632 -0.65 -18.56 23.66
CA ASN A 632 0.71 -18.46 24.16
C ASN A 632 1.03 -17.08 24.77
N ASP A 633 0.47 -16.00 24.20
CA ASP A 633 0.93 -14.64 24.46
C ASP A 633 -0.18 -13.68 24.91
N LEU A 634 -1.37 -13.75 24.29
CA LEU A 634 -2.46 -12.80 24.57
C LEU A 634 -3.32 -13.21 25.77
N TYR A 635 -3.74 -14.48 25.86
CA TYR A 635 -4.58 -15.00 26.93
C TYR A 635 -3.75 -15.29 28.19
N LYS A 636 -3.77 -14.34 29.13
CA LYS A 636 -3.06 -14.41 30.40
C LYS A 636 -4.04 -14.27 31.56
N PRO A 637 -4.64 -15.36 32.09
CA PRO A 637 -5.55 -15.31 33.22
C PRO A 637 -4.88 -14.74 34.48
N TYR A 638 -5.67 -14.08 35.34
CA TYR A 638 -5.18 -13.57 36.62
C TYR A 638 -4.86 -14.68 37.63
N PRO A 639 -4.00 -14.42 38.63
CA PRO A 639 -3.80 -15.34 39.75
C PRO A 639 -5.14 -15.67 40.43
N GLY A 640 -5.46 -16.97 40.53
CA GLY A 640 -6.71 -17.45 41.15
C GLY A 640 -7.88 -17.62 40.18
N ILE A 641 -7.74 -17.21 38.90
CA ILE A 641 -8.69 -17.54 37.84
C ILE A 641 -8.22 -18.82 37.15
N GLU A 642 -9.11 -19.80 37.02
CA GLU A 642 -8.82 -21.05 36.31
C GLU A 642 -8.58 -20.77 34.83
N ALA A 643 -7.48 -21.27 34.30
CA ALA A 643 -7.12 -21.06 32.90
C ALA A 643 -8.01 -21.93 32.00
N GLU A 644 -8.70 -21.30 31.06
CA GLU A 644 -9.43 -21.99 30.00
C GLU A 644 -8.47 -22.83 29.16
N VAL A 645 -8.93 -24.03 28.80
CA VAL A 645 -8.17 -24.96 27.98
C VAL A 645 -8.60 -24.82 26.53
N ARG A 646 -7.61 -24.69 25.63
CA ARG A 646 -7.84 -24.69 24.18
C ARG A 646 -8.74 -25.88 23.78
N SER A 647 -9.92 -25.57 23.22
CA SER A 647 -11.01 -26.55 23.07
C SER A 647 -10.58 -27.76 22.23
N ILE A 648 -9.77 -27.53 21.19
CA ILE A 648 -9.28 -28.60 20.33
C ILE A 648 -8.35 -29.57 21.05
N LYS A 649 -7.54 -29.11 22.01
CA LYS A 649 -6.63 -29.98 22.76
C LYS A 649 -7.43 -31.02 23.55
N SER A 650 -8.40 -30.57 24.34
CA SER A 650 -9.29 -31.47 25.08
C SER A 650 -10.06 -32.42 24.17
N THR A 651 -10.54 -31.92 23.02
CA THR A 651 -11.30 -32.73 22.05
C THR A 651 -10.43 -33.81 21.41
N MET A 652 -9.21 -33.47 20.97
CA MET A 652 -8.28 -34.42 20.36
C MET A 652 -7.74 -35.42 21.38
N ASP A 653 -7.39 -34.99 22.59
CA ASP A 653 -6.95 -35.89 23.66
C ASP A 653 -8.04 -36.94 23.96
N LYS A 654 -9.31 -36.51 24.05
CA LYS A 654 -10.45 -37.42 24.21
C LYS A 654 -10.60 -38.37 23.02
N LEU A 655 -10.56 -37.85 21.80
CA LEU A 655 -10.62 -38.65 20.56
C LEU A 655 -9.54 -39.74 20.54
N PHE A 656 -8.28 -39.38 20.83
CA PHE A 656 -7.17 -40.33 20.84
C PHE A 656 -7.27 -41.35 21.96
N ASN A 657 -7.63 -40.93 23.17
CA ASN A 657 -7.76 -41.84 24.30
C ASN A 657 -8.85 -42.89 24.08
N GLU A 658 -9.92 -42.54 23.36
CA GLU A 658 -11.02 -43.46 23.04
C GLU A 658 -10.69 -44.36 21.83
N LEU A 659 -10.08 -43.82 20.76
CA LEU A 659 -9.90 -44.54 19.50
C LEU A 659 -8.61 -45.35 19.43
N LEU A 660 -7.50 -44.86 19.98
CA LEU A 660 -6.20 -45.53 19.86
C LEU A 660 -6.17 -46.94 20.47
N PRO A 661 -6.79 -47.22 21.64
CA PRO A 661 -6.88 -48.58 22.16
C PRO A 661 -7.69 -49.51 21.24
N LEU A 662 -8.76 -48.99 20.61
CA LEU A 662 -9.60 -49.76 19.70
C LEU A 662 -8.84 -50.12 18.41
N PHE A 663 -8.03 -49.19 17.87
CA PHE A 663 -7.16 -49.46 16.72
C PHE A 663 -6.10 -50.53 17.04
N LYS A 664 -5.50 -50.46 18.23
CA LYS A 664 -4.51 -51.47 18.69
C LYS A 664 -5.13 -52.86 18.87
N ALA A 665 -6.38 -52.93 19.34
CA ALA A 665 -7.10 -54.18 19.56
C ALA A 665 -7.80 -54.73 18.30
N GLY A 666 -8.00 -53.90 17.27
CA GLY A 666 -8.83 -54.25 16.10
C GLY A 666 -10.31 -54.39 16.43
N ASP A 667 -10.81 -53.69 17.46
CA ASP A 667 -12.19 -53.83 17.95
C ASP A 667 -13.21 -53.07 17.08
N GLN A 668 -13.66 -53.73 16.02
CA GLN A 668 -14.66 -53.19 15.09
C GLN A 668 -16.00 -52.87 15.77
N GLY A 669 -16.41 -53.66 16.78
CA GLY A 669 -17.66 -53.44 17.50
C GLY A 669 -17.60 -52.20 18.39
N GLY A 670 -16.45 -51.96 19.04
CA GLY A 670 -16.15 -50.74 19.79
C GLY A 670 -16.16 -49.50 18.91
N LEU A 671 -15.53 -49.57 17.73
CA LEU A 671 -15.49 -48.46 16.76
C LEU A 671 -16.89 -48.06 16.26
N GLN A 672 -17.76 -49.02 15.93
CA GLN A 672 -19.14 -48.72 15.56
C GLN A 672 -19.96 -48.10 16.70
N LYS A 673 -19.77 -48.58 17.94
CA LYS A 673 -20.39 -47.96 19.12
C LYS A 673 -19.91 -46.53 19.31
N TRP A 674 -18.62 -46.28 19.06
CA TRP A 674 -18.03 -44.96 19.13
C TRP A 674 -18.66 -43.99 18.12
N ILE A 675 -18.82 -44.39 16.85
CA ILE A 675 -19.49 -43.55 15.83
C ILE A 675 -20.90 -43.16 16.29
N LYS A 676 -21.67 -44.12 16.82
CA LYS A 676 -23.03 -43.89 17.31
C LYS A 676 -23.05 -42.93 18.51
N ALA A 677 -22.11 -43.06 19.43
CA ALA A 677 -21.98 -42.19 20.60
C ALA A 677 -21.52 -40.77 20.23
N SER A 678 -20.71 -40.63 19.18
CA SER A 678 -20.08 -39.37 18.75
C SER A 678 -20.84 -38.62 17.64
N ARG A 679 -22.12 -38.95 17.39
CA ARG A 679 -22.93 -38.37 16.31
C ARG A 679 -23.03 -36.84 16.31
N SER A 680 -22.98 -36.19 17.47
CA SER A 680 -23.01 -34.72 17.55
C SER A 680 -21.72 -34.10 17.02
N LEU A 681 -20.56 -34.63 17.45
CA LEU A 681 -19.24 -34.21 16.99
C LEU A 681 -19.06 -34.41 15.48
N LEU A 682 -19.63 -35.48 14.93
CA LEU A 682 -19.56 -35.81 13.51
C LEU A 682 -20.45 -34.91 12.60
N LYS A 683 -21.27 -34.02 13.17
CA LYS A 683 -22.13 -33.09 12.40
C LYS A 683 -21.48 -31.75 12.07
N SER A 684 -20.40 -31.39 12.76
CA SER A 684 -19.76 -30.08 12.64
C SER A 684 -18.26 -30.20 12.45
N ASN A 685 -17.64 -29.07 12.19
CA ASN A 685 -16.19 -28.89 12.23
C ASN A 685 -15.72 -28.99 13.69
N LEU A 686 -14.47 -29.37 13.87
CA LEU A 686 -13.76 -29.26 15.13
C LEU A 686 -13.60 -27.77 15.52
N PRO A 687 -13.56 -27.45 16.82
CA PRO A 687 -13.48 -26.07 17.32
C PRO A 687 -12.03 -25.56 17.26
N ASP A 688 -11.44 -25.55 16.07
CA ASP A 688 -10.11 -25.06 15.79
C ASP A 688 -10.08 -24.13 14.57
N VAL A 689 -9.00 -23.38 14.45
CA VAL A 689 -8.79 -22.44 13.34
C VAL A 689 -8.79 -23.14 11.98
N ASP A 690 -8.27 -24.36 11.93
CA ASP A 690 -8.25 -25.17 10.71
C ASP A 690 -9.65 -25.60 10.26
N GLY A 691 -10.62 -25.65 11.18
CA GLY A 691 -12.00 -26.04 10.90
C GLY A 691 -12.12 -27.48 10.40
N ASN A 692 -11.20 -28.37 10.79
CA ASN A 692 -11.15 -29.75 10.31
C ASN A 692 -12.45 -30.49 10.67
N SER A 693 -12.90 -31.42 9.83
CA SER A 693 -13.81 -32.47 10.29
C SER A 693 -13.06 -33.51 11.13
N VAL A 694 -13.77 -34.35 11.89
CA VAL A 694 -13.14 -35.47 12.62
C VAL A 694 -12.44 -36.40 11.63
N LEU A 695 -13.10 -36.71 10.51
CA LEU A 695 -12.54 -37.53 9.44
C LEU A 695 -11.25 -36.91 8.88
N MET A 696 -11.26 -35.60 8.59
CA MET A 696 -10.09 -34.87 8.11
C MET A 696 -8.93 -34.93 9.13
N ALA A 697 -9.21 -34.70 10.42
CA ALA A 697 -8.20 -34.78 11.46
C ALA A 697 -7.60 -36.18 11.59
N LEU A 698 -8.43 -37.22 11.51
CA LEU A 698 -7.98 -38.62 11.55
C LEU A 698 -7.10 -38.98 10.34
N ILE A 699 -7.44 -38.51 9.14
CA ILE A 699 -6.61 -38.71 7.94
C ILE A 699 -5.25 -38.03 8.11
N LYS A 700 -5.23 -36.74 8.49
CA LYS A 700 -3.98 -35.98 8.68
C LYS A 700 -3.05 -36.65 9.69
N VAL A 701 -3.59 -37.12 10.82
CA VAL A 701 -2.77 -37.78 11.84
C VAL A 701 -2.32 -39.17 11.37
N HIS A 702 -3.20 -39.95 10.74
CA HIS A 702 -2.82 -41.24 10.16
C HIS A 702 -1.65 -41.08 9.17
N SER A 703 -1.72 -40.07 8.29
CA SER A 703 -0.66 -39.71 7.35
C SER A 703 0.68 -39.47 8.05
N LEU A 704 0.68 -38.68 9.14
CA LEU A 704 1.89 -38.43 9.95
C LEU A 704 2.47 -39.74 10.52
N PHE A 705 1.63 -40.64 11.01
CA PHE A 705 2.07 -41.94 11.53
C PHE A 705 2.65 -42.85 10.43
N VAL A 706 2.04 -42.84 9.23
CA VAL A 706 2.56 -43.55 8.06
C VAL A 706 3.91 -42.99 7.63
N GLN A 707 4.10 -41.67 7.70
CA GLN A 707 5.39 -41.04 7.40
C GLN A 707 6.45 -41.39 8.46
N MET A 708 6.12 -41.34 9.74
CA MET A 708 7.02 -41.75 10.83
C MET A 708 7.49 -43.20 10.65
N LYS A 709 6.60 -44.12 10.22
CA LYS A 709 6.97 -45.50 9.88
C LYS A 709 8.12 -45.57 8.88
N LYS A 710 8.13 -44.74 7.83
CA LYS A 710 9.17 -44.73 6.78
C LYS A 710 10.56 -44.35 7.33
N ALA A 711 10.63 -43.76 8.53
CA ALA A 711 11.86 -43.35 9.20
C ALA A 711 12.33 -44.32 10.30
N VAL A 712 11.62 -45.43 10.56
CA VAL A 712 11.98 -46.40 11.61
C VAL A 712 13.08 -47.36 11.13
N PRO A 713 14.18 -47.55 11.90
CA PRO A 713 15.27 -48.48 11.58
C PRO A 713 14.83 -49.96 11.55
N PRO A 714 15.47 -50.81 10.72
CA PRO A 714 15.09 -52.22 10.55
C PRO A 714 15.24 -53.10 11.79
N GLU A 715 15.88 -52.64 12.86
CA GLU A 715 16.13 -53.39 14.10
C GLU A 715 14.88 -53.54 15.00
N LEU A 716 13.77 -52.82 14.71
CA LEU A 716 12.52 -52.82 15.48
C LEU A 716 11.36 -53.63 14.82
N GLN A 717 11.68 -54.63 14.00
CA GLN A 717 10.72 -55.37 13.14
C GLN A 717 9.49 -55.96 13.86
N SER A 718 9.61 -56.45 15.11
CA SER A 718 8.47 -57.02 15.84
C SER A 718 7.49 -55.97 16.37
N GLU A 719 7.98 -54.80 16.77
CA GLU A 719 7.17 -53.63 17.14
C GLU A 719 6.55 -52.97 15.90
N THR A 720 7.25 -53.06 14.76
CA THR A 720 6.79 -52.56 13.45
C THR A 720 5.50 -53.25 13.02
N ARG A 721 5.38 -54.58 13.18
CA ARG A 721 4.18 -55.32 12.77
C ARG A 721 2.91 -54.93 13.55
N ARG A 722 3.03 -54.74 14.87
CA ARG A 722 1.88 -54.29 15.70
C ARG A 722 1.44 -52.88 15.33
N PHE A 723 2.41 -52.01 15.03
CA PHE A 723 2.15 -50.66 14.57
C PHE A 723 1.49 -50.64 13.17
N GLU A 724 1.91 -51.53 12.27
CA GLU A 724 1.29 -51.72 10.95
C GLU A 724 -0.17 -52.16 11.06
N THR A 725 -0.45 -53.20 11.87
CA THR A 725 -1.82 -53.66 12.09
C THR A 725 -2.70 -52.54 12.68
N MET A 726 -2.16 -51.73 13.59
CA MET A 726 -2.89 -50.58 14.13
C MET A 726 -3.22 -49.54 13.03
N LEU A 727 -2.28 -49.25 12.11
CA LEU A 727 -2.50 -48.31 11.00
C LEU A 727 -3.47 -48.86 9.95
N GLU A 728 -3.48 -50.16 9.70
CA GLU A 728 -4.46 -50.83 8.85
C GLU A 728 -5.86 -50.78 9.46
N ASN A 729 -5.99 -51.05 10.76
CA ASN A 729 -7.25 -50.93 11.49
C ASN A 729 -7.78 -49.49 11.47
N TRP A 730 -6.91 -48.50 11.62
CA TRP A 730 -7.27 -47.09 11.52
C TRP A 730 -7.71 -46.74 10.09
N ARG A 731 -6.96 -47.16 9.05
CA ARG A 731 -7.36 -46.97 7.66
C ARG A 731 -8.74 -47.56 7.37
N SER A 732 -9.02 -48.78 7.86
CA SER A 732 -10.33 -49.42 7.75
C SER A 732 -11.42 -48.58 8.43
N PHE A 733 -11.14 -48.02 9.61
CA PHE A 733 -12.04 -47.13 10.31
C PHE A 733 -12.33 -45.83 9.55
N ILE A 734 -11.33 -45.25 8.85
CA ILE A 734 -11.53 -44.09 7.96
C ILE A 734 -12.59 -44.41 6.89
N GLY A 735 -12.52 -45.60 6.29
CA GLY A 735 -13.51 -46.08 5.33
C GLY A 735 -14.91 -46.25 5.93
N GLN A 736 -15.02 -46.83 7.13
CA GLN A 736 -16.31 -46.97 7.82
C GLN A 736 -16.92 -45.61 8.19
N LEU A 737 -16.10 -44.70 8.71
CA LEU A 737 -16.55 -43.36 9.08
C LEU A 737 -17.02 -42.57 7.86
N ALA A 738 -16.35 -42.70 6.72
CA ALA A 738 -16.77 -42.12 5.45
C ALA A 738 -18.19 -42.57 5.04
N GLN A 739 -18.50 -43.87 5.20
CA GLN A 739 -19.81 -44.43 4.86
C GLN A 739 -20.90 -44.07 5.88
N GLU A 740 -20.60 -44.13 7.18
CA GLU A 740 -21.59 -43.91 8.24
C GLU A 740 -21.84 -42.42 8.53
N SER A 741 -20.91 -41.53 8.14
CA SER A 741 -21.03 -40.09 8.32
C SER A 741 -20.66 -39.28 7.06
N PRO A 742 -21.40 -39.41 5.94
CA PRO A 742 -21.09 -38.76 4.66
C PRO A 742 -20.89 -37.24 4.71
N LYS A 743 -21.55 -36.55 5.66
CA LYS A 743 -21.38 -35.10 5.84
C LYS A 743 -19.92 -34.70 6.07
N GLN A 744 -19.13 -35.56 6.74
CA GLN A 744 -17.71 -35.32 7.03
C GLN A 744 -16.86 -35.22 5.76
N LEU A 745 -17.27 -35.87 4.66
CA LEU A 745 -16.54 -35.91 3.38
C LEU A 745 -16.50 -34.56 2.67
N ASN A 746 -17.42 -33.67 3.00
CA ASN A 746 -17.62 -32.39 2.30
C ASN A 746 -17.36 -31.18 3.20
N ILE A 747 -16.79 -31.39 4.39
CA ILE A 747 -16.35 -30.32 5.28
C ILE A 747 -14.87 -30.05 4.94
N PRO A 748 -14.56 -28.90 4.34
CA PRO A 748 -13.18 -28.56 4.01
C PRO A 748 -12.42 -28.04 5.24
N ASP A 749 -11.10 -28.14 5.19
CA ASP A 749 -10.21 -27.46 6.13
C ASP A 749 -10.00 -25.97 5.74
N ILE A 750 -9.14 -25.29 6.48
CA ILE A 750 -8.81 -23.86 6.29
C ILE A 750 -8.24 -23.53 4.91
N LYS A 751 -7.61 -24.49 4.19
CA LYS A 751 -7.13 -24.30 2.81
C LYS A 751 -8.22 -24.59 1.77
N GLY A 752 -9.42 -24.97 2.21
CA GLY A 752 -10.49 -25.45 1.36
C GLY A 752 -10.29 -26.91 0.91
N GLN A 753 -9.36 -27.66 1.50
CA GLN A 753 -9.12 -29.06 1.11
C GLN A 753 -10.17 -29.99 1.72
N THR A 754 -10.64 -30.97 0.96
CA THR A 754 -11.58 -32.01 1.43
C THR A 754 -10.85 -33.31 1.79
N PRO A 755 -11.45 -34.20 2.60
CA PRO A 755 -10.89 -35.54 2.85
C PRO A 755 -10.55 -36.29 1.56
N LEU A 756 -11.40 -36.16 0.52
CA LEU A 756 -11.17 -36.75 -0.79
C LEU A 756 -9.86 -36.27 -1.42
N MET A 757 -9.57 -34.97 -1.36
CA MET A 757 -8.31 -34.40 -1.88
C MET A 757 -7.09 -34.98 -1.15
N LEU A 758 -7.11 -35.09 0.18
CA LEU A 758 -5.99 -35.69 0.91
C LEU A 758 -5.78 -37.16 0.53
N MET A 759 -6.85 -37.96 0.42
CA MET A 759 -6.70 -39.36 -0.01
C MET A 759 -6.15 -39.48 -1.44
N THR A 760 -6.50 -38.54 -2.33
CA THR A 760 -5.91 -38.49 -3.68
C THR A 760 -4.42 -38.17 -3.66
N GLU A 761 -4.00 -37.27 -2.76
CA GLU A 761 -2.59 -36.88 -2.58
C GLU A 761 -1.76 -38.00 -1.93
N GLU A 762 -2.37 -38.79 -1.03
CA GLU A 762 -1.76 -40.00 -0.45
C GLU A 762 -1.70 -41.18 -1.43
N GLY A 763 -2.51 -41.14 -2.48
CA GLY A 763 -2.58 -42.18 -3.50
C GLY A 763 -3.41 -43.41 -3.12
N ASP A 764 -4.27 -43.30 -2.10
CA ASP A 764 -5.14 -44.41 -1.67
C ASP A 764 -6.40 -44.49 -2.53
N THR A 765 -6.24 -45.05 -3.74
CA THR A 765 -7.33 -45.14 -4.73
C THR A 765 -8.54 -45.90 -4.22
N GLU A 766 -8.37 -46.91 -3.36
CA GLU A 766 -9.49 -47.66 -2.80
C GLU A 766 -10.37 -46.77 -1.91
N LEU A 767 -9.76 -46.00 -1.00
CA LEU A 767 -10.51 -45.05 -0.18
C LEU A 767 -11.09 -43.89 -1.02
N VAL A 768 -10.41 -43.44 -2.07
CA VAL A 768 -10.97 -42.45 -3.02
C VAL A 768 -12.26 -42.97 -3.65
N ILE A 769 -12.26 -44.19 -4.20
CA ILE A 769 -13.45 -44.81 -4.80
C ILE A 769 -14.56 -44.98 -3.76
N LEU A 770 -14.21 -45.42 -2.56
CA LEU A 770 -15.16 -45.60 -1.46
C LEU A 770 -15.80 -44.26 -1.04
N MET A 771 -14.99 -43.21 -0.88
CA MET A 771 -15.46 -41.87 -0.52
C MET A 771 -16.38 -41.27 -1.59
N LEU A 772 -16.04 -41.43 -2.87
CA LEU A 772 -16.90 -41.02 -3.99
C LEU A 772 -18.27 -41.74 -3.93
N LYS A 773 -18.26 -43.07 -3.75
CA LYS A 773 -19.50 -43.86 -3.58
C LYS A 773 -20.30 -43.47 -2.33
N ALA A 774 -19.63 -43.03 -1.28
CA ALA A 774 -20.25 -42.55 -0.04
C ALA A 774 -20.78 -41.10 -0.14
N GLY A 775 -20.59 -40.41 -1.26
CA GLY A 775 -21.13 -39.06 -1.50
C GLY A 775 -20.14 -37.92 -1.27
N ALA A 776 -18.83 -38.18 -1.32
CA ALA A 776 -17.83 -37.11 -1.41
C ALA A 776 -18.02 -36.32 -2.71
N ASN A 777 -18.06 -35.00 -2.61
CA ASN A 777 -18.22 -34.11 -3.74
C ASN A 777 -16.84 -33.73 -4.32
N PRO A 778 -16.46 -34.22 -5.52
CA PRO A 778 -15.17 -33.91 -6.13
C PRO A 778 -15.06 -32.45 -6.61
N GLU A 779 -16.18 -31.72 -6.68
CA GLU A 779 -16.27 -30.35 -7.21
C GLU A 779 -15.99 -29.26 -6.17
N ILE A 780 -15.85 -29.61 -4.89
CA ILE A 780 -15.45 -28.64 -3.87
C ILE A 780 -14.06 -28.11 -4.24
N ARG A 781 -13.87 -26.79 -4.12
CA ARG A 781 -12.65 -26.10 -4.52
C ARG A 781 -11.86 -25.62 -3.29
N THR A 782 -10.54 -25.75 -3.37
CA THR A 782 -9.62 -25.11 -2.41
C THR A 782 -9.64 -23.59 -2.56
N ASN A 783 -8.97 -22.87 -1.66
CA ASN A 783 -8.84 -21.40 -1.73
C ASN A 783 -7.98 -20.91 -2.92
N ARG A 784 -7.42 -21.83 -3.72
CA ARG A 784 -6.78 -21.55 -5.02
C ARG A 784 -7.62 -22.02 -6.20
N GLY A 785 -8.86 -22.42 -5.94
CA GLY A 785 -9.78 -22.94 -6.93
C GLY A 785 -9.55 -24.39 -7.37
N MET A 786 -8.63 -25.15 -6.76
CA MET A 786 -8.33 -26.53 -7.18
C MET A 786 -9.41 -27.52 -6.71
N THR A 787 -9.82 -28.45 -7.57
CA THR A 787 -10.73 -29.57 -7.25
C THR A 787 -9.97 -30.86 -6.91
N ALA A 788 -10.66 -31.94 -6.53
CA ALA A 788 -10.04 -33.24 -6.29
C ALA A 788 -9.27 -33.76 -7.52
N LEU A 789 -9.78 -33.51 -8.73
CA LEU A 789 -9.11 -33.89 -9.98
C LEU A 789 -7.79 -33.13 -10.15
N HIS A 790 -7.75 -31.84 -9.83
CA HIS A 790 -6.51 -31.07 -9.85
C HIS A 790 -5.47 -31.65 -8.86
N SER A 791 -5.89 -32.00 -7.64
CA SER A 791 -5.01 -32.64 -6.64
C SER A 791 -4.48 -33.98 -7.13
N ALA A 792 -5.32 -34.86 -7.68
CA ALA A 792 -4.89 -36.17 -8.20
C ALA A 792 -3.90 -36.06 -9.37
N ILE A 793 -4.17 -35.14 -10.31
CA ILE A 793 -3.28 -34.86 -11.44
C ILE A 793 -1.91 -34.37 -10.95
N LYS A 794 -1.92 -33.42 -10.00
CA LYS A 794 -0.72 -32.83 -9.42
C LYS A 794 0.08 -33.83 -8.59
N ALA A 795 -0.58 -34.72 -7.86
CA ALA A 795 0.04 -35.83 -7.13
C ALA A 795 0.65 -36.87 -8.09
N GLY A 796 0.15 -36.94 -9.32
CA GLY A 796 0.63 -37.86 -10.34
C GLY A 796 0.19 -39.31 -10.11
N VAL A 797 -0.93 -39.50 -9.43
CA VAL A 797 -1.50 -40.82 -9.13
C VAL A 797 -2.56 -41.16 -10.18
N ASP A 798 -2.13 -41.82 -11.26
CA ASP A 798 -2.97 -42.09 -12.44
C ASP A 798 -4.25 -42.87 -12.12
N SER A 799 -4.19 -43.80 -11.16
CA SER A 799 -5.37 -44.56 -10.71
C SER A 799 -6.40 -43.69 -9.99
N CYS A 800 -5.98 -42.65 -9.26
CA CYS A 800 -6.89 -41.66 -8.68
C CYS A 800 -7.45 -40.71 -9.74
N VAL A 801 -6.65 -40.38 -10.77
CA VAL A 801 -7.13 -39.61 -11.93
C VAL A 801 -8.24 -40.37 -12.65
N ASP A 802 -8.05 -41.66 -12.94
CA ASP A 802 -9.09 -42.48 -13.56
C ASP A 802 -10.32 -42.61 -12.67
N ALA A 803 -10.15 -42.88 -11.37
CA ALA A 803 -11.27 -42.98 -10.43
C ALA A 803 -12.13 -41.70 -10.37
N LEU A 804 -11.52 -40.53 -10.51
CA LEU A 804 -12.22 -39.23 -10.53
C LEU A 804 -12.86 -38.94 -11.90
N LEU A 805 -12.17 -39.24 -13.01
CA LEU A 805 -12.69 -39.02 -14.37
C LEU A 805 -13.82 -40.00 -14.74
N ASP A 806 -13.80 -41.21 -14.19
CA ASP A 806 -14.85 -42.21 -14.38
C ASP A 806 -16.04 -41.97 -13.43
N HIS A 807 -15.89 -41.09 -12.44
CA HIS A 807 -16.99 -40.54 -11.65
C HIS A 807 -17.57 -39.30 -12.35
N PRO A 808 -18.89 -39.04 -12.30
CA PRO A 808 -19.45 -37.78 -12.78
C PRO A 808 -18.75 -36.58 -12.13
N CYS A 809 -17.96 -35.85 -12.91
CA CYS A 809 -17.24 -34.65 -12.47
C CYS A 809 -17.28 -33.55 -13.54
N ASN A 810 -17.23 -32.29 -13.09
CA ASN A 810 -17.26 -31.14 -14.00
C ASN A 810 -15.84 -30.73 -14.40
N LEU A 811 -15.49 -30.98 -15.66
CA LEU A 811 -14.17 -30.66 -16.21
C LEU A 811 -13.99 -29.17 -16.58
N ASP A 812 -15.06 -28.37 -16.52
CA ASP A 812 -15.03 -26.93 -16.80
C ASP A 812 -14.64 -26.09 -15.58
N ASN A 813 -14.44 -26.73 -14.41
CA ASN A 813 -14.00 -26.04 -13.20
C ASN A 813 -12.55 -25.55 -13.34
N LEU A 814 -12.37 -24.24 -13.23
CA LEU A 814 -11.06 -23.59 -13.33
C LEU A 814 -10.50 -23.25 -11.95
N THR A 815 -9.17 -23.22 -11.83
CA THR A 815 -8.50 -22.60 -10.69
C THR A 815 -8.70 -21.07 -10.69
N ASP A 816 -8.26 -20.39 -9.65
CA ASP A 816 -8.39 -18.92 -9.57
C ASP A 816 -7.52 -18.20 -10.62
N ASP A 817 -6.45 -18.86 -11.09
CA ASP A 817 -5.63 -18.42 -12.23
C ASP A 817 -6.24 -18.81 -13.60
N GLY A 818 -7.49 -19.27 -13.61
CA GLY A 818 -8.21 -19.69 -14.81
C GLY A 818 -7.69 -20.99 -15.42
N GLN A 819 -6.90 -21.79 -14.70
CA GLN A 819 -6.32 -23.02 -15.23
C GLN A 819 -7.38 -24.13 -15.21
N SER A 820 -7.57 -24.80 -16.35
CA SER A 820 -8.38 -26.03 -16.42
C SER A 820 -7.60 -27.26 -15.88
N PRO A 821 -8.27 -28.40 -15.67
CA PRO A 821 -7.59 -29.64 -15.36
C PRO A 821 -6.53 -30.02 -16.41
N LEU A 822 -6.77 -29.70 -17.68
CA LEU A 822 -5.82 -29.96 -18.76
C LEU A 822 -4.59 -29.08 -18.64
N HIS A 823 -4.74 -27.77 -18.37
CA HIS A 823 -3.58 -26.91 -18.08
C HIS A 823 -2.73 -27.49 -16.96
N THR A 824 -3.37 -27.95 -15.89
CA THR A 824 -2.68 -28.56 -14.74
C THR A 824 -1.92 -29.81 -15.15
N ALA A 825 -2.56 -30.74 -15.85
CA ALA A 825 -1.93 -31.95 -16.36
C ALA A 825 -0.74 -31.65 -17.28
N SER A 826 -0.85 -30.58 -18.08
CA SER A 826 0.16 -30.17 -19.04
C SER A 826 1.43 -29.68 -18.35
N TRP A 827 1.34 -28.71 -17.42
CA TRP A 827 2.55 -28.18 -16.77
C TRP A 827 3.12 -29.12 -15.68
N THR A 828 2.31 -30.01 -15.10
CA THR A 828 2.82 -31.07 -14.20
C THR A 828 3.39 -32.27 -14.97
N ALA A 829 3.31 -32.25 -16.30
CA ALA A 829 3.67 -33.34 -17.20
C ALA A 829 3.04 -34.70 -16.87
N ASN A 830 1.78 -34.69 -16.43
CA ASN A 830 1.01 -35.91 -16.25
C ASN A 830 0.44 -36.36 -17.61
N LEU A 831 1.24 -37.10 -18.38
CA LEU A 831 0.87 -37.58 -19.72
C LEU A 831 -0.41 -38.43 -19.73
N HIS A 832 -0.64 -39.24 -18.70
CA HIS A 832 -1.85 -40.04 -18.57
C HIS A 832 -3.09 -39.16 -18.48
N ALA A 833 -3.07 -38.18 -17.57
CA ALA A 833 -4.15 -37.21 -17.41
C ALA A 833 -4.36 -36.37 -18.70
N VAL A 834 -3.30 -35.94 -19.39
CA VAL A 834 -3.42 -35.21 -20.67
C VAL A 834 -4.17 -36.06 -21.70
N ARG A 835 -3.79 -37.35 -21.87
CA ARG A 835 -4.46 -38.26 -22.82
C ARG A 835 -5.93 -38.47 -22.46
N ARG A 836 -6.22 -38.76 -21.20
CA ARG A 836 -7.59 -39.01 -20.72
C ARG A 836 -8.47 -37.77 -20.86
N LEU A 837 -7.96 -36.58 -20.50
CA LEU A 837 -8.70 -35.33 -20.62
C LEU A 837 -8.95 -34.92 -22.08
N LEU A 838 -7.99 -35.11 -22.99
CA LEU A 838 -8.20 -34.87 -24.43
C LEU A 838 -9.23 -35.84 -25.03
N GLN A 839 -9.28 -37.09 -24.54
CA GLN A 839 -10.28 -38.07 -24.97
C GLN A 839 -11.69 -37.70 -24.48
N LEU A 840 -11.84 -37.27 -23.22
CA LEU A 840 -13.14 -37.00 -22.61
C LEU A 840 -13.67 -35.58 -22.90
N ALA A 841 -12.78 -34.60 -23.00
CA ALA A 841 -13.13 -33.19 -23.17
C ALA A 841 -12.10 -32.45 -24.06
N PRO A 842 -12.06 -32.74 -25.38
CA PRO A 842 -11.09 -32.16 -26.31
C PRO A 842 -11.13 -30.63 -26.38
N LYS A 843 -12.29 -30.02 -26.08
CA LYS A 843 -12.45 -28.55 -26.00
C LYS A 843 -11.47 -27.86 -25.04
N LEU A 844 -11.01 -28.57 -23.99
CA LEU A 844 -10.09 -28.01 -23.00
C LEU A 844 -8.72 -27.65 -23.59
N ALA A 845 -8.33 -28.24 -24.74
CA ALA A 845 -7.09 -27.91 -25.44
C ALA A 845 -7.03 -26.45 -25.90
N TRP A 846 -8.19 -25.82 -26.03
CA TRP A 846 -8.34 -24.44 -26.52
C TRP A 846 -8.83 -23.48 -25.44
N GLN A 847 -9.07 -23.96 -24.22
CA GLN A 847 -9.45 -23.13 -23.09
C GLN A 847 -8.30 -22.17 -22.78
N ARG A 848 -8.58 -20.87 -22.65
CA ARG A 848 -7.59 -19.88 -22.21
C ARG A 848 -7.70 -19.66 -20.71
N ASN A 849 -6.55 -19.54 -20.04
CA ASN A 849 -6.46 -19.19 -18.62
C ASN A 849 -6.52 -17.66 -18.40
N SER A 850 -6.35 -17.20 -17.16
CA SER A 850 -6.40 -15.76 -16.83
C SER A 850 -5.27 -14.93 -17.46
N GLN A 851 -4.19 -15.56 -17.92
CA GLN A 851 -3.11 -14.94 -18.68
C GLN A 851 -3.36 -15.00 -20.19
N GLY A 852 -4.54 -15.45 -20.60
CA GLY A 852 -4.91 -15.59 -22.00
C GLY A 852 -4.20 -16.73 -22.70
N MET A 853 -3.52 -17.66 -22.02
CA MET A 853 -2.80 -18.78 -22.66
C MET A 853 -3.62 -20.06 -22.69
N THR A 854 -3.50 -20.86 -23.76
CA THR A 854 -3.96 -22.26 -23.83
C THR A 854 -3.02 -23.22 -23.08
N PRO A 855 -3.39 -24.49 -22.85
CA PRO A 855 -2.48 -25.48 -22.26
C PRO A 855 -1.18 -25.66 -23.07
N LEU A 856 -1.24 -25.61 -24.41
CA LEU A 856 -0.05 -25.72 -25.27
C LEU A 856 0.85 -24.50 -25.12
N GLU A 857 0.30 -23.29 -25.31
CA GLU A 857 1.03 -22.02 -25.19
C GLU A 857 1.67 -21.89 -23.80
N ARG A 858 0.98 -22.36 -22.75
CA ARG A 858 1.50 -22.36 -21.38
C ARG A 858 2.72 -23.26 -21.21
N VAL A 859 2.72 -24.46 -21.82
CA VAL A 859 3.84 -25.40 -21.77
C VAL A 859 5.03 -24.89 -22.59
N GLU A 860 4.78 -24.34 -23.77
CA GLU A 860 5.81 -23.72 -24.61
C GLU A 860 6.49 -22.57 -23.86
N TYR A 861 5.72 -21.68 -23.23
CA TYR A 861 6.26 -20.63 -22.38
C TYR A 861 7.15 -21.18 -21.25
N LEU A 862 6.79 -22.31 -20.62
CA LEU A 862 7.62 -22.92 -19.56
C LEU A 862 8.89 -23.56 -20.08
N ILE A 863 8.87 -24.10 -21.29
CA ILE A 863 10.05 -24.64 -21.98
C ILE A 863 11.04 -23.51 -22.30
N GLU A 864 10.52 -22.36 -22.71
CA GLU A 864 11.28 -21.15 -23.07
C GLU A 864 11.77 -20.37 -21.84
N ASN A 865 11.09 -20.48 -20.70
CA ASN A 865 11.39 -19.77 -19.46
C ASN A 865 11.68 -20.75 -18.29
N PRO A 866 12.91 -21.32 -18.20
CA PRO A 866 13.27 -22.28 -17.17
C PRO A 866 13.15 -21.74 -15.74
N GLU A 867 13.31 -20.43 -15.54
CA GLU A 867 13.10 -19.79 -14.24
C GLU A 867 11.62 -19.80 -13.82
N ALA A 868 10.69 -19.59 -14.76
CA ALA A 868 9.25 -19.70 -14.48
C ALA A 868 8.87 -21.14 -14.08
N LEU A 869 9.50 -22.14 -14.70
CA LEU A 869 9.37 -23.54 -14.30
C LEU A 869 9.95 -23.76 -12.89
N ARG A 870 11.13 -23.20 -12.58
CA ARG A 870 11.74 -23.27 -11.23
C ARG A 870 10.88 -22.62 -10.15
N LEU A 871 10.26 -21.47 -10.42
CA LEU A 871 9.37 -20.77 -9.48
C LEU A 871 8.09 -21.57 -9.18
N LEU A 872 7.48 -22.20 -10.19
CA LEU A 872 6.37 -23.14 -9.99
C LEU A 872 6.78 -24.35 -9.12
N THR A 873 8.07 -24.70 -9.12
CA THR A 873 8.60 -25.84 -8.37
C THR A 873 9.04 -25.53 -6.94
N ASN A 874 9.46 -24.28 -6.63
CA ASN A 874 9.92 -23.90 -5.30
C ASN A 874 8.79 -23.75 -4.27
N GLY A 875 7.52 -23.65 -4.69
CA GLY A 875 6.35 -23.71 -3.81
C GLY A 875 5.97 -25.12 -3.29
N ARG A 876 6.83 -26.13 -3.50
CA ARG A 876 6.59 -27.55 -3.17
C ARG A 876 7.11 -27.90 -1.77
N ALA A 877 6.35 -27.60 -0.73
CA ALA A 877 6.53 -28.29 0.54
C ALA A 877 6.01 -29.74 0.44
N GLN A 878 6.94 -30.69 0.39
CA GLN A 878 6.83 -32.08 0.89
C GLN A 878 5.71 -33.04 0.37
N HIS A 879 5.45 -33.21 -0.94
CA HIS A 879 4.70 -34.43 -1.40
C HIS A 879 5.21 -35.06 -2.73
N VAL A 880 5.75 -36.28 -2.56
CA VAL A 880 5.96 -37.51 -3.38
C VAL A 880 6.19 -37.53 -4.91
N ARG A 881 5.97 -36.50 -5.75
CA ARG A 881 6.42 -36.57 -7.16
C ARG A 881 7.35 -35.43 -7.56
N GLY A 882 8.46 -35.79 -8.24
CA GLY A 882 9.48 -34.88 -8.76
C GLY A 882 8.92 -33.84 -9.75
N CYS A 883 9.69 -32.80 -10.04
CA CYS A 883 9.31 -31.72 -10.96
C CYS A 883 9.26 -32.23 -12.39
N ALA A 884 8.31 -31.70 -13.20
CA ALA A 884 8.28 -31.96 -14.63
C ALA A 884 9.61 -31.52 -15.26
N THR A 885 10.28 -32.43 -15.94
CA THR A 885 11.50 -32.16 -16.69
C THR A 885 11.15 -31.45 -18.00
N ARG A 886 12.12 -30.71 -18.56
CA ARG A 886 11.96 -30.08 -19.88
C ARG A 886 11.57 -31.11 -20.96
N GLN A 887 12.12 -32.32 -20.90
CA GLN A 887 11.82 -33.39 -21.85
C GLN A 887 10.37 -33.89 -21.74
N GLU A 888 9.86 -34.03 -20.52
CA GLU A 888 8.47 -34.41 -20.29
C GLU A 888 7.52 -33.31 -20.79
N LEU A 889 7.86 -32.03 -20.58
CA LEU A 889 7.09 -30.90 -21.13
C LEU A 889 7.09 -30.86 -22.66
N VAL A 890 8.21 -31.14 -23.31
CA VAL A 890 8.27 -31.26 -24.80
C VAL A 890 7.32 -32.36 -25.29
N THR A 891 7.32 -33.51 -24.61
CA THR A 891 6.43 -34.63 -24.95
C THR A 891 4.95 -34.26 -24.79
N VAL A 892 4.62 -33.47 -23.76
CA VAL A 892 3.27 -32.92 -23.56
C VAL A 892 2.90 -31.93 -24.67
N ALA A 893 3.80 -31.03 -25.06
CA ALA A 893 3.57 -30.05 -26.12
C ALA A 893 3.26 -30.75 -27.45
N GLU A 894 4.05 -31.77 -27.82
CA GLU A 894 3.81 -32.59 -29.02
C GLU A 894 2.42 -33.26 -29.00
N LEU A 895 1.98 -33.72 -27.83
CA LEU A 895 0.68 -34.35 -27.66
C LEU A 895 -0.48 -33.35 -27.76
N LEU A 896 -0.32 -32.15 -27.18
CA LEU A 896 -1.32 -31.08 -27.24
C LEU A 896 -1.43 -30.49 -28.64
N ALA A 897 -0.32 -30.38 -29.38
CA ALA A 897 -0.30 -29.90 -30.76
C ALA A 897 -1.09 -30.81 -31.74
N GLN A 898 -1.33 -32.07 -31.36
CA GLN A 898 -2.14 -33.01 -32.15
C GLN A 898 -3.66 -32.82 -31.95
N ALA A 899 -4.08 -32.03 -30.96
CA ALA A 899 -5.49 -31.71 -30.75
C ALA A 899 -6.00 -30.83 -31.90
N ARG A 900 -7.13 -31.22 -32.52
CA ARG A 900 -7.76 -30.43 -33.60
C ARG A 900 -8.74 -29.41 -33.01
N PRO A 901 -8.91 -28.22 -33.62
CA PRO A 901 -10.03 -27.35 -33.28
C PRO A 901 -11.33 -28.09 -33.55
N VAL A 902 -12.26 -28.07 -32.59
CA VAL A 902 -13.61 -28.65 -32.72
C VAL A 902 -14.57 -27.55 -33.15
#